data_AF-A0A9Q0I2R9-F1
#
_entry.id   AF-A0A9Q0I2R9-F1
#
_cell.length_a   1.000
_cell.length_b   1.000
_cell.length_c   1.000
_cell.angle_alpha   90.00
_cell.angle_beta   90.00
_cell.angle_gamma   90.00
#
_symmetry.space_group_name_H-M   'P 1'
#
loop_
_entity.id
_entity.type
_entity.pdbx_description
1 polymer ?
#
loop_
_entity_poly.entity_id
_entity_poly.type
_entity_poly.pdbx_seq_one_letter_code
_entity_poly.pdbx_strand_id
1 'polypeptide(L)'
;MVAVECQRKLKSYLKKKFLFVFEGIAKAGQPTGLNDIYTELFITEGDSGEVNKEHEVRLIETAPRKLAKDEIPINCKDIFKPIPGHDQPIKTILTTGVAGIGKTILTHKFTLDWAEGNANHDIHFIFPFTFRELNLVKEKEFSLVELLHHFFIEIKEAGICRFDQFQVVFILDGLDECRLPLDFQNNQICTDVTESTSVDMLLTNLIRGNLLPSAHIWITTRPAAANQIPAECVSMVMEVRGFTDPQKKEYFRKKFGDDKLASKVISHIKTSRSLHIMCAHREFVEHIVKEAMAKVDQDYAYSRQESLARVRRNTVNPSDILRLVKQPTGTSRSAVRAADYMDHAIQLLQKRSLKEHPYLIREEDLTTIADITGCSARLRPPSCRNVPNLERFRTANSECNNKKNSRLGAANIPFTRWLPPKYQDGFSLPIGWDSKKKIHNHFLPLVRKVSNRILNTSNEDLPSDPLYTHLVTIFGQWTDHDLTFTPHIPVIRSFNDGIDCGKTCDTKEPCFPILYPKDDRRILKHPEVKCMPFFRSAAACGSGNTGYLFGGRAVRQQINSLTAFIDSGQVYGSDAGLAKSLRDLTSDEGLLRVNPLYNDSGRELLPFTTMTDNICTNRARITGAKDAKEVPCFLAGDARVSENIALSSLHTLLLREHNRLARALAKLNPHWSGERLYQEARKIMGAYFQVITFRDYLRHIVGPKIIAKRLSTYPGYAENVDPTISNVFATAAYRFAHLAIQPSIFRLDENFKEHSRFGNVKLHTAFYTPWRVIFEGGLDPIIRGLVGQKAKLNTQDHMMNNDLRDRLFEFVDLALDLAALNLQRGRDHGLPGYNDWRKFCKLSQPKDLRELAKVLNNTDLAKDLLDLYGTPDNIDVFVGGVAEPFVQGGRVGELFACIISIQFQRIRQGDRLWWENGGVFTGAQRKSMTKASLARIICDNTGIVEVPQRPFEYRPRGSGYTKCEDIPGFDLSPWKEDVDGVMPPPGERDPPGPPGPRGPPGPPGYTPSVAFSVRLGEKYPKSNVPLVFREVIYNGQGAYDVKKGWFICAIPGVYEFEFRCTFHRISGNVDLLHNGKLVLHSYTTKQNDYVTASGSTLIQLKKGDKVYLVAKFSGNGLSTYSYFTGHLLFTA
;
A
#
# COMPACT_ATOMS: atom_id res chain seq x y z
N MET A 1 -59.30 23.91 -25.97
CA MET A 1 -59.91 24.50 -24.76
C MET A 1 -59.63 23.68 -23.51
N VAL A 2 -60.14 22.43 -23.39
CA VAL A 2 -59.99 21.55 -22.20
C VAL A 2 -58.55 21.44 -21.67
N ALA A 3 -57.56 21.20 -22.54
CA ALA A 3 -56.15 21.06 -22.13
C ALA A 3 -55.57 22.31 -21.44
N VAL A 4 -55.97 23.51 -21.86
CA VAL A 4 -55.51 24.78 -21.26
C VAL A 4 -56.10 24.98 -19.87
N GLU A 5 -57.39 24.64 -19.68
CA GLU A 5 -58.04 24.69 -18.37
C GLU A 5 -57.46 23.64 -17.42
N CYS A 6 -57.13 22.44 -17.92
CA CYS A 6 -56.43 21.42 -17.16
C CYS A 6 -55.01 21.87 -16.74
N GLN A 7 -54.24 22.44 -17.68
CA GLN A 7 -52.92 22.99 -17.39
C GLN A 7 -53.01 24.09 -16.33
N ARG A 8 -54.01 24.98 -16.41
CA ARG A 8 -54.29 26.03 -15.42
C ARG A 8 -54.60 25.45 -14.03
N LYS A 9 -55.42 24.39 -13.95
CA LYS A 9 -55.68 23.65 -12.71
C LYS A 9 -54.41 23.02 -12.14
N LEU A 10 -53.66 22.26 -12.94
CA LEU A 10 -52.41 21.61 -12.50
C LEU A 10 -51.37 22.63 -12.04
N LYS A 11 -51.18 23.74 -12.77
CA LYS A 11 -50.30 24.84 -12.34
C LYS A 11 -50.75 25.44 -11.01
N SER A 12 -52.07 25.60 -10.79
CA SER A 12 -52.59 26.04 -9.48
C SER A 12 -52.30 25.04 -8.34
N TYR A 13 -52.45 23.74 -8.60
CA TYR A 13 -52.12 22.69 -7.62
C TYR A 13 -50.63 22.61 -7.32
N LEU A 14 -49.76 22.52 -8.33
CA LEU A 14 -48.31 22.41 -8.13
C LEU A 14 -47.71 23.71 -7.56
N LYS A 15 -48.24 24.89 -7.91
CA LYS A 15 -47.92 26.13 -7.21
C LYS A 15 -48.27 26.00 -5.72
N LYS A 16 -49.46 25.53 -5.35
CA LYS A 16 -49.81 25.30 -3.93
C LYS A 16 -48.94 24.23 -3.25
N LYS A 17 -48.52 23.16 -3.96
CA LYS A 17 -47.66 22.08 -3.42
C LYS A 17 -46.21 22.53 -3.17
N PHE A 18 -45.67 23.46 -3.96
CA PHE A 18 -44.24 23.82 -3.94
C PHE A 18 -43.90 25.30 -3.68
N LEU A 19 -44.87 26.22 -3.65
CA LEU A 19 -44.65 27.64 -3.30
C LEU A 19 -44.03 27.80 -1.91
N PHE A 20 -44.28 26.84 -1.02
CA PHE A 20 -43.80 26.84 0.35
C PHE A 20 -43.00 25.57 0.66
N VAL A 21 -41.97 25.73 1.49
CA VAL A 21 -41.19 24.61 2.04
C VAL A 21 -41.10 24.71 3.57
N PHE A 22 -41.00 23.56 4.23
CA PHE A 22 -40.90 23.47 5.69
C PHE A 22 -39.45 23.25 6.12
N GLU A 23 -38.92 24.15 6.95
CA GLU A 23 -37.61 23.96 7.57
C GLU A 23 -37.69 22.97 8.74
N GLY A 24 -37.37 21.70 8.47
CA GLY A 24 -37.22 20.66 9.49
C GLY A 24 -38.40 19.68 9.58
N ILE A 25 -38.58 19.06 10.75
CA ILE A 25 -39.63 18.06 10.99
C ILE A 25 -41.01 18.75 11.01
N ALA A 26 -41.95 18.26 10.20
CA ALA A 26 -43.24 18.90 9.95
C ALA A 26 -44.17 18.98 11.17
N LYS A 27 -43.99 20.02 12.00
CA LYS A 27 -44.99 20.52 12.97
C LYS A 27 -45.00 22.05 13.00
N ALA A 28 -46.03 22.65 12.39
CA ALA A 28 -46.52 24.00 12.67
C ALA A 28 -45.48 25.15 12.76
N GLY A 29 -44.51 25.20 11.85
CA GLY A 29 -43.81 26.43 11.51
C GLY A 29 -44.62 27.28 10.51
N GLN A 30 -44.37 28.59 10.44
CA GLN A 30 -44.89 29.38 9.31
C GLN A 30 -44.23 28.89 8.01
N PRO A 31 -45.02 28.65 6.94
CA PRO A 31 -44.47 28.17 5.68
C PRO A 31 -43.65 29.27 4.99
N THR A 32 -42.35 29.03 4.79
CA THR A 32 -41.45 29.97 4.11
C THR A 32 -41.61 29.83 2.60
N GLY A 33 -41.70 30.96 1.88
CA GLY A 33 -41.77 30.94 0.42
C GLY A 33 -40.47 30.40 -0.18
N LEU A 34 -40.59 29.41 -1.07
CA LEU A 34 -39.43 28.77 -1.70
C LEU A 34 -38.60 29.80 -2.48
N ASN A 35 -39.24 30.75 -3.14
CA ASN A 35 -38.58 31.83 -3.87
C ASN A 35 -37.74 32.76 -2.97
N ASP A 36 -38.10 32.91 -1.70
CA ASP A 36 -37.47 33.85 -0.77
C ASP A 36 -36.13 33.30 -0.23
N ILE A 37 -36.05 31.97 -0.04
CA ILE A 37 -34.86 31.28 0.48
C ILE A 37 -34.07 30.48 -0.56
N TYR A 38 -34.56 30.34 -1.79
CA TYR A 38 -33.84 29.64 -2.85
C TYR A 38 -32.62 30.46 -3.32
N THR A 39 -31.44 29.94 -3.05
CA THR A 39 -30.20 30.29 -3.76
C THR A 39 -29.93 29.24 -4.81
N GLU A 40 -29.43 29.67 -5.97
CA GLU A 40 -29.09 28.77 -7.06
C GLU A 40 -27.96 27.80 -6.64
N LEU A 41 -28.18 26.52 -6.89
CA LEU A 41 -27.20 25.46 -6.63
C LEU A 41 -26.15 25.43 -7.75
N PHE A 42 -24.90 25.14 -7.40
CA PHE A 42 -23.87 24.86 -8.39
C PHE A 42 -24.07 23.44 -8.93
N ILE A 43 -24.36 23.35 -10.23
CA ILE A 43 -24.65 22.11 -10.95
C ILE A 43 -23.64 22.01 -12.09
N THR A 44 -22.97 20.87 -12.19
CA THR A 44 -21.99 20.59 -13.26
C THR A 44 -22.42 19.36 -14.04
N GLU A 45 -22.05 19.30 -15.32
CA GLU A 45 -22.12 18.06 -16.10
C GLU A 45 -21.25 16.96 -15.47
N GLY A 46 -21.74 15.72 -15.49
CA GLY A 46 -21.02 14.53 -15.00
C GLY A 46 -20.59 13.63 -16.17
N ASP A 47 -19.48 12.90 -16.01
CA ASP A 47 -18.99 12.00 -17.05
C ASP A 47 -19.99 10.87 -17.32
N SER A 48 -20.50 10.81 -18.55
CA SER A 48 -21.50 9.83 -19.00
C SER A 48 -21.04 8.37 -18.90
N GLY A 49 -19.73 8.13 -18.77
CA GLY A 49 -19.15 6.80 -18.54
C GLY A 49 -19.23 6.29 -17.08
N GLU A 50 -19.60 7.12 -16.10
CA GLU A 50 -19.47 6.80 -14.66
C GLU A 50 -20.78 6.42 -13.94
N VAL A 51 -21.79 5.89 -14.65
CA VAL A 51 -23.10 5.50 -14.06
C VAL A 51 -23.01 4.32 -13.06
N ASN A 52 -21.82 3.82 -12.66
CA ASN A 52 -21.70 2.74 -11.68
C ASN A 52 -20.36 2.66 -10.90
N LYS A 53 -20.48 2.39 -9.58
CA LYS A 53 -19.46 1.87 -8.62
C LYS A 53 -18.63 2.83 -7.75
N GLU A 54 -19.09 4.05 -7.48
CA GLU A 54 -18.52 4.92 -6.43
C GLU A 54 -19.44 4.97 -5.18
N HIS A 55 -18.86 4.95 -3.97
CA HIS A 55 -19.58 5.09 -2.70
C HIS A 55 -19.70 6.59 -2.32
N GLU A 56 -20.65 6.98 -1.45
CA GLU A 56 -20.89 8.41 -1.11
C GLU A 56 -19.59 9.15 -0.67
N VAL A 57 -18.68 8.45 0.02
CA VAL A 57 -17.37 8.97 0.46
C VAL A 57 -16.47 9.38 -0.72
N ARG A 58 -16.45 8.62 -1.82
CA ARG A 58 -15.49 8.84 -2.91
C ARG A 58 -15.81 10.03 -3.81
N LEU A 59 -17.09 10.38 -4.00
CA LEU A 59 -17.42 11.58 -4.78
C LEU A 59 -17.04 12.87 -4.03
N ILE A 60 -16.94 12.80 -2.69
CA ILE A 60 -16.30 13.83 -1.86
C ILE A 60 -14.76 13.80 -2.00
N GLU A 61 -14.15 12.68 -2.43
CA GLU A 61 -12.71 12.56 -2.74
C GLU A 61 -12.32 12.94 -4.17
N THR A 62 -13.21 12.82 -5.15
CA THR A 62 -12.93 13.12 -6.57
C THR A 62 -13.27 14.55 -6.96
N ALA A 63 -14.27 15.19 -6.32
CA ALA A 63 -14.61 16.59 -6.57
C ALA A 63 -13.41 17.58 -6.54
N PRO A 64 -12.41 17.45 -5.64
CA PRO A 64 -11.24 18.35 -5.64
C PRO A 64 -10.18 18.04 -6.72
N ARG A 65 -10.39 17.05 -7.59
CA ARG A 65 -9.39 16.59 -8.58
C ARG A 65 -9.63 17.12 -10.00
N LYS A 66 -10.87 17.47 -10.37
CA LYS A 66 -11.12 18.26 -11.58
C LYS A 66 -10.64 19.68 -11.36
N LEU A 67 -10.13 20.32 -12.41
CA LEU A 67 -9.70 21.71 -12.35
C LEU A 67 -10.90 22.60 -12.67
N ALA A 68 -11.09 23.68 -11.92
CA ALA A 68 -12.18 24.66 -12.10
C ALA A 68 -12.06 25.52 -13.39
N LYS A 69 -11.42 24.98 -14.43
CA LYS A 69 -11.45 25.47 -15.82
C LYS A 69 -12.21 24.53 -16.76
N ASP A 70 -12.43 23.29 -16.35
CA ASP A 70 -12.93 22.20 -17.20
C ASP A 70 -14.36 21.76 -16.81
N GLU A 71 -15.01 22.50 -15.90
CA GLU A 71 -16.39 22.26 -15.45
C GLU A 71 -17.37 23.19 -16.17
N ILE A 72 -18.33 22.62 -16.90
CA ILE A 72 -19.43 23.36 -17.53
C ILE A 72 -20.55 23.55 -16.49
N PRO A 73 -20.90 24.79 -16.10
CA PRO A 73 -22.02 25.04 -15.19
C PRO A 73 -23.35 24.97 -15.92
N ILE A 74 -24.30 24.17 -15.42
CA ILE A 74 -25.63 24.01 -16.00
C ILE A 74 -26.62 24.87 -15.21
N ASN A 75 -27.39 25.73 -15.89
CA ASN A 75 -28.49 26.46 -15.24
C ASN A 75 -29.75 25.57 -15.12
N CYS A 76 -30.45 25.66 -13.99
CA CYS A 76 -31.68 24.90 -13.74
C CYS A 76 -32.79 25.15 -14.80
N LYS A 77 -32.81 26.32 -15.45
CA LYS A 77 -33.78 26.69 -16.49
C LYS A 77 -33.43 26.20 -17.90
N ASP A 78 -32.25 25.61 -18.05
CA ASP A 78 -31.68 25.19 -19.35
C ASP A 78 -31.39 23.69 -19.41
N ILE A 79 -31.74 22.91 -18.38
CA ILE A 79 -31.35 21.49 -18.21
C ILE A 79 -31.74 20.56 -19.38
N PHE A 80 -32.82 20.87 -20.11
CA PHE A 80 -33.28 20.10 -21.28
C PHE A 80 -32.87 20.71 -22.63
N LYS A 81 -32.13 21.83 -22.63
CA LYS A 81 -31.67 22.51 -23.85
C LYS A 81 -30.30 21.98 -24.28
N PRO A 82 -29.99 21.89 -25.58
CA PRO A 82 -28.70 21.39 -26.06
C PRO A 82 -27.51 22.19 -25.49
N ILE A 83 -26.51 21.48 -24.95
CA ILE A 83 -25.23 22.08 -24.55
C ILE A 83 -24.39 22.32 -25.82
N PRO A 84 -23.67 23.45 -25.94
CA PRO A 84 -22.82 23.73 -27.11
C PRO A 84 -21.79 22.62 -27.37
N GLY A 85 -21.99 21.87 -28.48
CA GLY A 85 -21.16 20.73 -28.87
C GLY A 85 -21.83 19.36 -28.79
N HIS A 86 -23.08 19.26 -28.33
CA HIS A 86 -23.87 18.02 -28.33
C HIS A 86 -25.11 18.13 -29.23
N ASP A 87 -25.10 17.43 -30.38
CA ASP A 87 -26.18 17.44 -31.38
C ASP A 87 -27.36 16.49 -31.05
N GLN A 88 -27.32 15.75 -29.93
CA GLN A 88 -28.37 14.81 -29.54
C GLN A 88 -29.39 15.42 -28.56
N PRO A 89 -30.71 15.16 -28.72
CA PRO A 89 -31.73 15.71 -27.84
C PRO A 89 -31.69 15.08 -26.44
N ILE A 90 -31.70 15.93 -25.41
CA ILE A 90 -31.65 15.51 -23.99
C ILE A 90 -33.03 14.98 -23.56
N LYS A 91 -33.16 13.66 -23.46
CA LYS A 91 -34.41 13.01 -23.03
C LYS A 91 -34.44 12.72 -21.53
N THR A 92 -33.44 12.01 -21.02
CA THR A 92 -33.38 11.57 -19.61
C THR A 92 -32.18 12.16 -18.90
N ILE A 93 -32.43 12.83 -17.77
CA ILE A 93 -31.43 13.45 -16.89
C ILE A 93 -31.34 12.66 -15.58
N LEU A 94 -30.13 12.27 -15.19
CA LEU A 94 -29.86 11.66 -13.89
C LEU A 94 -29.04 12.62 -13.01
N THR A 95 -29.66 13.13 -11.95
CA THR A 95 -29.05 14.06 -11.00
C THR A 95 -28.54 13.36 -9.76
N THR A 96 -27.23 13.39 -9.57
CA THR A 96 -26.53 12.80 -8.43
C THR A 96 -26.10 13.87 -7.40
N GLY A 97 -25.78 13.43 -6.19
CA GLY A 97 -25.29 14.27 -5.10
C GLY A 97 -25.59 13.65 -3.74
N VAL A 98 -24.85 14.08 -2.69
CA VAL A 98 -24.95 13.51 -1.34
C VAL A 98 -26.32 13.78 -0.65
N ALA A 99 -26.53 13.19 0.52
CA ALA A 99 -27.72 13.47 1.33
C ALA A 99 -27.79 14.96 1.73
N GLY A 100 -28.99 15.55 1.69
CA GLY A 100 -29.23 16.94 2.12
C GLY A 100 -28.70 18.05 1.19
N ILE A 101 -27.97 17.74 0.11
CA ILE A 101 -27.27 18.73 -0.75
C ILE A 101 -28.20 19.64 -1.60
N GLY A 102 -29.52 19.46 -1.53
CA GLY A 102 -30.50 20.33 -2.20
C GLY A 102 -31.25 19.73 -3.41
N LYS A 103 -31.01 18.47 -3.78
CA LYS A 103 -31.64 17.83 -4.97
C LYS A 103 -33.18 18.01 -5.05
N THR A 104 -33.90 17.70 -3.99
CA THR A 104 -35.37 17.86 -3.92
C THR A 104 -35.81 19.33 -3.95
N ILE A 105 -34.98 20.26 -3.45
CA ILE A 105 -35.26 21.70 -3.51
C ILE A 105 -35.11 22.23 -4.93
N LEU A 106 -34.17 21.67 -5.71
CA LEU A 106 -33.96 21.97 -7.12
C LEU A 106 -35.18 21.57 -7.98
N THR A 107 -35.68 20.34 -7.80
CA THR A 107 -36.86 19.83 -8.53
C THR A 107 -38.16 20.56 -8.13
N HIS A 108 -38.32 20.89 -6.84
CA HIS A 108 -39.42 21.75 -6.37
C HIS A 108 -39.36 23.14 -7.02
N LYS A 109 -38.18 23.78 -7.08
CA LYS A 109 -38.02 25.12 -7.65
C LYS A 109 -38.29 25.16 -9.16
N PHE A 110 -37.78 24.20 -9.92
CA PHE A 110 -38.08 24.06 -11.36
C PHE A 110 -39.58 23.93 -11.62
N THR A 111 -40.26 23.10 -10.81
CA THR A 111 -41.72 22.90 -10.92
C THR A 111 -42.49 24.16 -10.54
N LEU A 112 -42.05 24.89 -9.50
CA LEU A 112 -42.64 26.15 -9.09
C LEU A 112 -42.50 27.23 -10.18
N ASP A 113 -41.30 27.46 -10.72
CA ASP A 113 -41.10 28.48 -11.76
C ASP A 113 -41.94 28.20 -13.02
N TRP A 114 -42.12 26.93 -13.40
CA TRP A 114 -43.06 26.55 -14.45
C TRP A 114 -44.52 26.84 -14.08
N ALA A 115 -44.93 26.50 -12.85
CA ALA A 115 -46.29 26.70 -12.35
C ALA A 115 -46.67 28.18 -12.17
N GLU A 116 -45.69 29.04 -11.87
CA GLU A 116 -45.85 30.49 -11.81
C GLU A 116 -45.78 31.17 -13.18
N GLY A 117 -45.15 30.53 -14.18
CA GLY A 117 -44.92 31.14 -15.50
C GLY A 117 -43.63 31.95 -15.59
N ASN A 118 -42.67 31.72 -14.68
CA ASN A 118 -41.36 32.39 -14.61
C ASN A 118 -40.32 31.77 -15.57
N ALA A 119 -40.53 30.53 -16.02
CA ALA A 119 -39.63 29.77 -16.90
C ALA A 119 -40.38 28.62 -17.61
N ASN A 120 -39.68 27.91 -18.50
CA ASN A 120 -40.09 26.60 -19.04
C ASN A 120 -41.43 26.64 -19.83
N HIS A 121 -41.70 27.73 -20.55
CA HIS A 121 -42.98 27.98 -21.23
C HIS A 121 -43.30 26.99 -22.36
N ASP A 122 -42.29 26.30 -22.87
CA ASP A 122 -42.33 25.20 -23.83
C ASP A 122 -42.93 23.90 -23.27
N ILE A 123 -42.81 23.68 -21.95
CA ILE A 123 -43.31 22.48 -21.28
C ILE A 123 -44.81 22.60 -21.01
N HIS A 124 -45.57 21.61 -21.46
CA HIS A 124 -47.03 21.59 -21.40
C HIS A 124 -47.56 21.01 -20.08
N PHE A 125 -46.91 20.00 -19.52
CA PHE A 125 -47.24 19.41 -18.21
C PHE A 125 -45.96 18.96 -17.47
N ILE A 126 -45.96 19.09 -16.14
CA ILE A 126 -44.93 18.51 -15.26
C ILE A 126 -45.62 17.58 -14.26
N PHE A 127 -45.13 16.35 -14.13
CA PHE A 127 -45.63 15.35 -13.18
C PHE A 127 -44.52 14.93 -12.21
N PRO A 128 -44.43 15.57 -11.03
CA PRO A 128 -43.43 15.25 -10.02
C PRO A 128 -43.93 14.19 -9.04
N PHE A 129 -43.24 13.04 -9.04
CA PHE A 129 -43.41 11.94 -8.11
C PHE A 129 -42.16 11.81 -7.23
N THR A 130 -42.35 11.53 -5.95
CA THR A 130 -41.27 10.96 -5.12
C THR A 130 -41.33 9.43 -5.16
N PHE A 131 -40.19 8.76 -5.06
CA PHE A 131 -40.19 7.30 -4.87
C PHE A 131 -40.88 6.88 -3.56
N ARG A 132 -40.98 7.77 -2.56
CA ARG A 132 -41.82 7.56 -1.36
C ARG A 132 -43.30 7.42 -1.72
N GLU A 133 -43.85 8.32 -2.54
CA GLU A 133 -45.24 8.28 -3.01
C GLU A 133 -45.49 7.01 -3.85
N LEU A 134 -44.58 6.68 -4.77
CA LEU A 134 -44.68 5.49 -5.64
C LEU A 134 -44.60 4.16 -4.84
N ASN A 135 -43.75 4.10 -3.80
CA ASN A 135 -43.63 2.93 -2.92
C ASN A 135 -44.94 2.61 -2.16
N LEU A 136 -45.85 3.56 -1.97
CA LEU A 136 -47.15 3.33 -1.31
C LEU A 136 -48.16 2.58 -2.19
N VAL A 137 -47.92 2.57 -3.51
CA VAL A 137 -48.83 1.97 -4.50
C VAL A 137 -48.23 0.78 -5.24
N LYS A 138 -47.03 0.32 -4.83
CA LYS A 138 -46.26 -0.75 -5.49
C LYS A 138 -46.93 -2.13 -5.57
N GLU A 139 -47.92 -2.40 -4.73
CA GLU A 139 -48.70 -3.66 -4.70
C GLU A 139 -49.98 -3.57 -5.55
N LYS A 140 -50.06 -2.60 -6.47
CA LYS A 140 -51.21 -2.35 -7.35
C LYS A 140 -50.76 -2.21 -8.79
N GLU A 141 -51.67 -2.55 -9.69
CA GLU A 141 -51.52 -2.32 -11.12
C GLU A 141 -52.24 -1.03 -11.52
N PHE A 142 -51.67 -0.34 -12.51
CA PHE A 142 -52.20 0.89 -13.11
C PHE A 142 -51.78 0.93 -14.58
N SER A 143 -52.57 1.59 -15.41
CA SER A 143 -52.05 2.18 -16.65
C SER A 143 -51.34 3.52 -16.36
N LEU A 144 -50.54 4.04 -17.28
CA LEU A 144 -49.88 5.33 -17.09
C LEU A 144 -50.90 6.47 -16.92
N VAL A 145 -52.04 6.40 -17.63
CA VAL A 145 -53.17 7.33 -17.45
C VAL A 145 -53.76 7.21 -16.04
N GLU A 146 -54.03 6.00 -15.54
CA GLU A 146 -54.60 5.79 -14.20
C GLU A 146 -53.64 6.20 -13.08
N LEU A 147 -52.34 5.96 -13.23
CA LEU A 147 -51.32 6.39 -12.27
C LEU A 147 -51.27 7.93 -12.17
N LEU A 148 -51.33 8.62 -13.32
CA LEU A 148 -51.43 10.09 -13.36
C LEU A 148 -52.73 10.57 -12.72
N HIS A 149 -53.87 9.95 -13.04
CA HIS A 149 -55.18 10.27 -12.45
C HIS A 149 -55.26 9.99 -10.94
N HIS A 150 -54.41 9.11 -10.40
CA HIS A 150 -54.35 8.79 -8.97
C HIS A 150 -53.62 9.88 -8.16
N PHE A 151 -52.51 10.42 -8.68
CA PHE A 151 -51.70 11.43 -7.99
C PHE A 151 -52.03 12.88 -8.38
N PHE A 152 -52.72 13.09 -9.51
CA PHE A 152 -53.12 14.40 -10.05
C PHE A 152 -54.59 14.36 -10.50
N ILE A 153 -55.50 14.50 -9.53
CA ILE A 153 -56.96 14.39 -9.76
C ILE A 153 -57.48 15.43 -10.76
N GLU A 154 -56.82 16.58 -10.87
CA GLU A 154 -57.11 17.66 -11.82
C GLU A 154 -57.05 17.19 -13.29
N ILE A 155 -56.23 16.18 -13.58
CA ILE A 155 -56.10 15.56 -14.91
C ILE A 155 -57.30 14.66 -15.21
N LYS A 156 -57.79 13.94 -14.19
CA LYS A 156 -58.99 13.10 -14.28
C LYS A 156 -60.25 13.94 -14.44
N GLU A 157 -60.39 15.03 -13.67
CA GLU A 157 -61.50 15.99 -13.81
C GLU A 157 -61.58 16.63 -15.19
N ALA A 158 -60.44 16.79 -15.87
CA ALA A 158 -60.38 17.34 -17.22
C ALA A 158 -60.55 16.28 -18.34
N GLY A 159 -60.69 14.99 -17.99
CA GLY A 159 -60.84 13.91 -18.97
C GLY A 159 -59.64 13.71 -19.89
N ILE A 160 -58.43 14.12 -19.48
CA ILE A 160 -57.23 13.94 -20.31
C ILE A 160 -56.70 12.52 -20.15
N CYS A 161 -56.82 11.75 -21.24
CA CYS A 161 -56.35 10.37 -21.36
C CYS A 161 -55.29 10.18 -22.45
N ARG A 162 -54.75 11.28 -23.00
CA ARG A 162 -53.69 11.28 -24.04
C ARG A 162 -52.65 12.36 -23.73
N PHE A 163 -51.39 11.95 -23.75
CA PHE A 163 -50.23 12.77 -23.36
C PHE A 163 -49.15 12.83 -24.45
N ASP A 164 -49.30 12.04 -25.51
CA ASP A 164 -48.49 11.99 -26.72
C ASP A 164 -48.40 13.33 -27.46
N GLN A 165 -49.46 14.15 -27.38
CA GLN A 165 -49.60 15.43 -28.08
C GLN A 165 -49.03 16.63 -27.32
N PHE A 166 -48.35 16.40 -26.19
CA PHE A 166 -47.89 17.46 -25.27
C PHE A 166 -46.43 17.26 -24.87
N GLN A 167 -45.68 18.35 -24.65
CA GLN A 167 -44.34 18.25 -24.07
C GLN A 167 -44.45 18.03 -22.55
N VAL A 168 -44.23 16.80 -22.11
CA VAL A 168 -44.38 16.38 -20.70
C VAL A 168 -43.03 16.15 -20.05
N VAL A 169 -42.86 16.63 -18.82
CA VAL A 169 -41.71 16.29 -17.95
C VAL A 169 -42.18 15.41 -16.79
N PHE A 170 -41.58 14.24 -16.64
CA PHE A 170 -41.70 13.42 -15.44
C PHE A 170 -40.50 13.68 -14.52
N ILE A 171 -40.76 14.00 -13.25
CA ILE A 171 -39.72 14.13 -12.24
C ILE A 171 -39.87 12.98 -11.24
N LEU A 172 -38.80 12.22 -11.02
CA LEU A 172 -38.74 11.04 -10.15
C LEU A 172 -37.71 11.30 -9.04
N ASP A 173 -38.15 11.89 -7.92
CA ASP A 173 -37.27 12.36 -6.85
C ASP A 173 -36.99 11.27 -5.80
N GLY A 174 -35.72 11.10 -5.44
CA GLY A 174 -35.28 10.21 -4.36
C GLY A 174 -35.18 8.72 -4.70
N LEU A 175 -34.56 8.36 -5.83
CA LEU A 175 -34.30 6.97 -6.25
C LEU A 175 -33.54 6.15 -5.19
N ASP A 176 -32.73 6.79 -4.34
CA ASP A 176 -32.09 6.15 -3.18
C ASP A 176 -33.08 5.64 -2.10
N GLU A 177 -34.37 5.96 -2.23
CA GLU A 177 -35.46 5.45 -1.39
C GLU A 177 -36.41 4.50 -2.15
N CYS A 178 -36.10 4.12 -3.39
CA CYS A 178 -36.88 3.17 -4.19
C CYS A 178 -36.99 1.78 -3.52
N ARG A 179 -38.16 1.15 -3.64
CA ARG A 179 -38.43 -0.24 -3.22
C ARG A 179 -39.14 -1.06 -4.31
N LEU A 180 -39.07 -0.58 -5.55
CA LEU A 180 -39.48 -1.28 -6.77
C LEU A 180 -38.26 -2.02 -7.33
N PRO A 181 -38.42 -3.19 -7.98
CA PRO A 181 -37.30 -3.95 -8.57
C PRO A 181 -36.47 -3.18 -9.60
N LEU A 182 -37.12 -2.30 -10.36
CA LEU A 182 -36.65 -1.62 -11.57
C LEU A 182 -36.00 -2.60 -12.56
N ASP A 183 -36.69 -3.70 -12.88
CA ASP A 183 -36.13 -4.76 -13.73
C ASP A 183 -36.20 -4.40 -15.22
N PHE A 184 -35.27 -3.55 -15.65
CA PHE A 184 -35.09 -3.24 -17.06
C PHE A 184 -34.75 -4.48 -17.91
N GLN A 185 -34.19 -5.57 -17.37
CA GLN A 185 -33.79 -6.71 -18.22
C GLN A 185 -34.97 -7.62 -18.57
N ASN A 186 -35.89 -7.86 -17.63
CA ASN A 186 -36.95 -8.86 -17.78
C ASN A 186 -38.36 -8.27 -17.95
N ASN A 187 -38.59 -6.99 -17.61
CA ASN A 187 -39.90 -6.37 -17.80
C ASN A 187 -40.28 -6.29 -19.29
N GLN A 188 -41.53 -6.64 -19.60
CA GLN A 188 -42.06 -6.66 -20.97
C GLN A 188 -42.17 -5.24 -21.55
N ILE A 189 -42.09 -5.13 -22.88
CA ILE A 189 -42.20 -3.85 -23.58
C ILE A 189 -43.67 -3.42 -23.62
N CYS A 190 -43.99 -2.37 -22.86
CA CYS A 190 -45.31 -1.75 -22.80
C CYS A 190 -45.27 -0.42 -23.57
N THR A 191 -46.15 -0.26 -24.56
CA THR A 191 -46.22 0.95 -25.41
C THR A 191 -47.57 1.65 -25.36
N ASP A 192 -48.64 0.99 -24.89
CA ASP A 192 -49.93 1.63 -24.68
C ASP A 192 -49.99 2.28 -23.30
N VAL A 193 -50.34 3.57 -23.24
CA VAL A 193 -50.45 4.33 -21.98
C VAL A 193 -51.71 3.98 -21.17
N THR A 194 -52.64 3.22 -21.77
CA THR A 194 -53.91 2.76 -21.18
C THR A 194 -53.89 1.28 -20.76
N GLU A 195 -52.82 0.54 -21.07
CA GLU A 195 -52.63 -0.84 -20.61
C GLU A 195 -52.24 -0.88 -19.12
N SER A 196 -53.00 -1.63 -18.31
CA SER A 196 -52.80 -1.67 -16.86
C SER A 196 -51.74 -2.71 -16.49
N THR A 197 -50.67 -2.27 -15.82
CA THR A 197 -49.47 -3.05 -15.53
C THR A 197 -48.90 -2.70 -14.15
N SER A 198 -47.88 -3.42 -13.68
CA SER A 198 -47.21 -3.09 -12.42
C SER A 198 -46.52 -1.71 -12.48
N VAL A 199 -46.48 -1.00 -11.36
CA VAL A 199 -45.77 0.31 -11.25
C VAL A 199 -44.29 0.18 -11.65
N ASP A 200 -43.68 -0.99 -11.46
CA ASP A 200 -42.32 -1.29 -11.93
C ASP A 200 -42.22 -1.32 -13.47
N MET A 201 -43.12 -2.06 -14.11
CA MET A 201 -43.15 -2.18 -15.56
C MET A 201 -43.49 -0.83 -16.23
N LEU A 202 -44.40 -0.05 -15.65
CA LEU A 202 -44.65 1.35 -16.06
C LEU A 202 -43.38 2.20 -16.01
N LEU A 203 -42.68 2.24 -14.86
CA LEU A 203 -41.50 3.11 -14.72
C LEU A 203 -40.35 2.69 -15.64
N THR A 204 -40.05 1.40 -15.76
CA THR A 204 -38.99 0.92 -16.66
C THR A 204 -39.30 1.22 -18.14
N ASN A 205 -40.55 1.08 -18.58
CA ASN A 205 -40.96 1.42 -19.95
C ASN A 205 -41.06 2.93 -20.19
N LEU A 206 -41.42 3.72 -19.17
CA LEU A 206 -41.40 5.18 -19.24
C LEU A 206 -39.95 5.68 -19.37
N ILE A 207 -39.03 5.21 -18.52
CA ILE A 207 -37.60 5.60 -18.51
C ILE A 207 -36.89 5.20 -19.81
N ARG A 208 -37.25 4.05 -20.40
CA ARG A 208 -36.84 3.67 -21.77
C ARG A 208 -37.45 4.53 -22.86
N GLY A 209 -38.58 5.19 -22.57
CA GLY A 209 -39.32 5.99 -23.54
C GLY A 209 -40.25 5.18 -24.44
N ASN A 210 -40.62 3.95 -24.06
CA ASN A 210 -41.56 3.10 -24.79
C ASN A 210 -43.01 3.61 -24.67
N LEU A 211 -43.40 4.06 -23.47
CA LEU A 211 -44.77 4.56 -23.18
C LEU A 211 -45.04 5.98 -23.69
N LEU A 212 -44.07 6.89 -23.55
CA LEU A 212 -44.17 8.26 -24.03
C LEU A 212 -42.84 8.68 -24.68
N PRO A 213 -42.65 8.44 -25.99
CA PRO A 213 -41.38 8.70 -26.68
C PRO A 213 -40.93 10.18 -26.67
N SER A 214 -41.86 11.12 -26.57
CA SER A 214 -41.62 12.57 -26.55
C SER A 214 -41.35 13.16 -25.16
N ALA A 215 -41.61 12.41 -24.09
CA ALA A 215 -41.50 12.93 -22.73
C ALA A 215 -40.04 13.07 -22.26
N HIS A 216 -39.77 14.17 -21.55
CA HIS A 216 -38.54 14.36 -20.79
C HIS A 216 -38.65 13.70 -19.41
N ILE A 217 -37.53 13.19 -18.89
CA ILE A 217 -37.48 12.48 -17.62
C ILE A 217 -36.32 13.00 -16.78
N TRP A 218 -36.58 13.31 -15.51
CA TRP A 218 -35.59 13.81 -14.57
C TRP A 218 -35.60 12.98 -13.29
N ILE A 219 -34.51 12.28 -13.00
CA ILE A 219 -34.38 11.36 -11.87
C ILE A 219 -33.38 11.96 -10.88
N THR A 220 -33.72 12.06 -9.60
CA THR A 220 -32.76 12.48 -8.56
C THR A 220 -32.38 11.30 -7.65
N THR A 221 -31.11 11.22 -7.30
CA THR A 221 -30.57 10.07 -6.55
C THR A 221 -29.34 10.42 -5.72
N ARG A 222 -29.00 9.58 -4.75
CA ARG A 222 -27.61 9.50 -4.27
C ARG A 222 -26.76 8.63 -5.20
N PRO A 223 -25.44 8.87 -5.30
CA PRO A 223 -24.57 8.14 -6.23
C PRO A 223 -24.59 6.62 -6.03
N ALA A 224 -24.68 6.16 -4.77
CA ALA A 224 -24.74 4.74 -4.43
C ALA A 224 -26.00 4.01 -4.96
N ALA A 225 -27.01 4.74 -5.44
CA ALA A 225 -28.23 4.22 -6.06
C ALA A 225 -28.42 4.67 -7.52
N ALA A 226 -27.49 5.45 -8.09
CA ALA A 226 -27.57 5.91 -9.48
C ALA A 226 -27.55 4.76 -10.49
N ASN A 227 -26.88 3.66 -10.13
CA ASN A 227 -26.73 2.45 -10.91
C ASN A 227 -27.98 1.56 -11.01
N GLN A 228 -29.11 1.96 -10.41
CA GLN A 228 -30.42 1.32 -10.64
C GLN A 228 -30.98 1.68 -12.03
N ILE A 229 -30.48 2.75 -12.67
CA ILE A 229 -30.84 3.14 -14.03
C ILE A 229 -29.72 2.71 -14.99
N PRO A 230 -30.01 1.99 -16.09
CA PRO A 230 -29.01 1.64 -17.10
C PRO A 230 -28.46 2.89 -17.80
N ALA A 231 -27.16 2.90 -18.12
CA ALA A 231 -26.48 4.06 -18.70
C ALA A 231 -27.07 4.43 -20.09
N GLU A 232 -27.46 3.42 -20.87
CA GLU A 232 -28.13 3.54 -22.16
C GLU A 232 -29.52 4.20 -22.09
N CYS A 233 -30.10 4.34 -20.89
CA CYS A 233 -31.37 5.04 -20.66
C CYS A 233 -31.17 6.49 -20.18
N VAL A 234 -29.92 6.97 -20.03
CA VAL A 234 -29.58 8.30 -19.51
C VAL A 234 -28.93 9.14 -20.61
N SER A 235 -29.55 10.25 -21.01
CA SER A 235 -29.01 11.18 -21.99
C SER A 235 -27.94 12.10 -21.39
N MET A 236 -28.06 12.44 -20.11
CA MET A 236 -27.15 13.33 -19.39
C MET A 236 -27.07 12.97 -17.90
N VAL A 237 -25.86 12.98 -17.35
CA VAL A 237 -25.63 12.96 -15.90
C VAL A 237 -25.28 14.37 -15.45
N MET A 238 -25.84 14.81 -14.33
CA MET A 238 -25.44 16.05 -13.66
C MET A 238 -25.20 15.82 -12.17
N GLU A 239 -24.34 16.64 -11.57
CA GLU A 239 -24.02 16.54 -10.14
C GLU A 239 -24.31 17.87 -9.41
N VAL A 240 -25.05 17.80 -8.30
CA VAL A 240 -25.31 18.94 -7.42
C VAL A 240 -24.15 19.08 -6.43
N ARG A 241 -23.28 20.06 -6.66
CA ARG A 241 -22.12 20.39 -5.82
C ARG A 241 -22.49 21.18 -4.55
N GLY A 242 -23.74 21.60 -4.40
CA GLY A 242 -24.21 22.47 -3.32
C GLY A 242 -24.03 23.95 -3.68
N PHE A 243 -23.37 24.74 -2.83
CA PHE A 243 -23.14 26.17 -3.05
C PHE A 243 -21.65 26.50 -3.21
N THR A 244 -21.29 27.34 -4.19
CA THR A 244 -20.00 28.05 -4.25
C THR A 244 -19.86 29.06 -3.10
N ASP A 245 -18.65 29.56 -2.80
CA ASP A 245 -18.46 30.55 -1.71
C ASP A 245 -19.26 31.87 -1.89
N PRO A 246 -19.53 32.38 -3.11
CA PRO A 246 -20.53 33.43 -3.34
C PRO A 246 -21.97 32.99 -3.02
N GLN A 247 -22.41 31.83 -3.50
CA GLN A 247 -23.76 31.29 -3.22
C GLN A 247 -23.96 31.00 -1.73
N LYS A 248 -22.94 30.55 -0.98
CA LYS A 248 -23.02 30.40 0.49
C LYS A 248 -23.36 31.74 1.17
N LYS A 249 -22.74 32.84 0.71
CA LYS A 249 -23.06 34.19 1.22
C LYS A 249 -24.49 34.58 0.86
N GLU A 250 -24.90 34.37 -0.38
CA GLU A 250 -26.26 34.66 -0.85
C GLU A 250 -27.33 33.88 -0.08
N TYR A 251 -27.10 32.58 0.16
CA TYR A 251 -27.99 31.71 0.92
C TYR A 251 -28.18 32.21 2.36
N PHE A 252 -27.09 32.53 3.06
CA PHE A 252 -27.22 33.09 4.41
C PHE A 252 -27.85 34.49 4.42
N ARG A 253 -27.62 35.31 3.40
CA ARG A 253 -28.32 36.61 3.24
C ARG A 253 -29.82 36.43 3.07
N LYS A 254 -30.25 35.58 2.13
CA LYS A 254 -31.67 35.24 1.90
C LYS A 254 -32.33 34.63 3.12
N LYS A 255 -31.66 33.67 3.76
CA LYS A 255 -32.16 32.98 4.96
C LYS A 255 -32.34 33.89 6.18
N PHE A 256 -31.49 34.92 6.34
CA PHE A 256 -31.52 35.78 7.53
C PHE A 256 -32.07 37.19 7.29
N GLY A 257 -32.26 37.62 6.04
CA GLY A 257 -32.82 38.94 5.66
C GLY A 257 -31.92 40.15 5.92
N ASP A 258 -31.01 40.08 6.90
CA ASP A 258 -30.03 41.13 7.22
C ASP A 258 -28.61 40.76 6.76
N ASP A 259 -28.06 41.62 5.91
CA ASP A 259 -26.71 41.53 5.35
C ASP A 259 -25.62 41.57 6.44
N LYS A 260 -25.86 42.31 7.55
CA LYS A 260 -24.93 42.39 8.68
C LYS A 260 -24.97 41.10 9.50
N LEU A 261 -26.15 40.58 9.83
CA LEU A 261 -26.32 39.30 10.53
C LEU A 261 -25.70 38.15 9.73
N ALA A 262 -26.00 38.04 8.43
CA ALA A 262 -25.42 37.02 7.55
C ALA A 262 -23.89 37.10 7.50
N SER A 263 -23.33 38.31 7.33
CA SER A 263 -21.87 38.51 7.34
C SER A 263 -21.22 38.14 8.68
N LYS A 264 -21.90 38.45 9.79
CA LYS A 264 -21.44 38.15 11.15
C LYS A 264 -21.48 36.64 11.43
N VAL A 265 -22.53 35.94 11.00
CA VAL A 265 -22.62 34.46 11.09
C VAL A 265 -21.54 33.79 10.23
N ILE A 266 -21.26 34.26 9.02
CA ILE A 266 -20.22 33.67 8.16
C ILE A 266 -18.82 33.85 8.76
N SER A 267 -18.52 35.04 9.32
CA SER A 267 -17.31 35.24 10.13
C SER A 267 -17.30 34.27 11.33
N HIS A 268 -18.42 34.15 12.04
CA HIS A 268 -18.64 33.21 13.15
C HIS A 268 -18.80 31.73 12.74
N ILE A 269 -18.44 31.35 11.51
CA ILE A 269 -18.22 29.94 11.12
C ILE A 269 -16.74 29.68 10.80
N LYS A 270 -16.05 30.61 10.12
CA LYS A 270 -14.77 30.32 9.46
C LYS A 270 -13.58 29.99 10.39
N THR A 271 -13.64 30.22 11.70
CA THR A 271 -12.46 30.04 12.58
C THR A 271 -12.77 29.76 14.07
N SER A 272 -13.98 29.27 14.39
CA SER A 272 -14.14 28.39 15.55
C SER A 272 -13.52 27.10 15.11
N ARG A 273 -12.35 26.79 15.68
CA ARG A 273 -11.59 25.61 15.27
C ARG A 273 -12.45 24.33 15.39
N SER A 274 -13.38 24.27 16.36
CA SER A 274 -14.28 23.15 16.57
C SER A 274 -15.42 23.06 15.54
N LEU A 275 -16.12 24.17 15.23
CA LEU A 275 -17.18 24.15 14.21
C LEU A 275 -16.59 24.00 12.80
N HIS A 276 -15.45 24.64 12.54
CA HIS A 276 -14.67 24.44 11.32
C HIS A 276 -14.24 22.98 11.21
N ILE A 277 -13.64 22.35 12.24
CA ILE A 277 -13.26 20.93 12.21
C ILE A 277 -14.46 19.99 12.12
N MET A 278 -15.62 20.28 12.69
CA MET A 278 -16.80 19.41 12.45
C MET A 278 -17.30 19.48 11.01
N CYS A 279 -17.16 20.63 10.35
CA CYS A 279 -17.38 20.79 8.91
C CYS A 279 -16.16 20.40 8.03
N ALA A 280 -15.02 20.04 8.64
CA ALA A 280 -13.73 19.86 7.98
C ALA A 280 -12.85 18.80 8.68
N HIS A 281 -13.47 17.74 9.21
CA HIS A 281 -12.76 16.71 10.00
C HIS A 281 -11.69 16.00 9.17
N ARG A 282 -12.01 15.80 7.89
CA ARG A 282 -11.09 15.39 6.85
C ARG A 282 -9.91 16.35 6.68
N GLU A 283 -10.10 17.67 6.72
CA GLU A 283 -8.99 18.63 6.63
C GLU A 283 -8.05 18.55 7.83
N PHE A 284 -8.57 18.25 9.03
CA PHE A 284 -7.75 17.98 10.22
C PHE A 284 -6.92 16.70 10.09
N VAL A 285 -7.53 15.60 9.62
CA VAL A 285 -6.79 14.35 9.32
C VAL A 285 -5.75 14.59 8.22
N GLU A 286 -6.14 15.22 7.11
CA GLU A 286 -5.24 15.61 6.01
C GLU A 286 -4.09 16.50 6.50
N HIS A 287 -4.33 17.44 7.41
CA HIS A 287 -3.30 18.30 7.99
C HIS A 287 -2.29 17.50 8.83
N ILE A 288 -2.74 16.56 9.68
CA ILE A 288 -1.83 15.69 10.44
C ILE A 288 -1.02 14.78 9.50
N VAL A 289 -1.63 14.26 8.43
CA VAL A 289 -0.90 13.45 7.44
C VAL A 289 0.15 14.30 6.71
N LYS A 290 -0.20 15.52 6.28
CA LYS A 290 0.75 16.46 5.63
C LYS A 290 1.90 16.85 6.58
N GLU A 291 1.63 17.03 7.87
CA GLU A 291 2.67 17.25 8.90
C GLU A 291 3.56 16.02 9.11
N ALA A 292 2.98 14.81 9.19
CA ALA A 292 3.71 13.55 9.31
C ALA A 292 4.66 13.33 8.12
N MET A 293 4.14 13.54 6.90
CA MET A 293 4.92 13.46 5.66
C MET A 293 6.07 14.47 5.65
N ALA A 294 5.80 15.73 6.02
CA ALA A 294 6.83 16.77 6.09
C ALA A 294 7.95 16.44 7.10
N LYS A 295 7.60 15.88 8.27
CA LYS A 295 8.59 15.47 9.28
C LYS A 295 9.44 14.29 8.82
N VAL A 296 8.81 13.24 8.27
CA VAL A 296 9.53 12.09 7.71
C VAL A 296 10.45 12.54 6.57
N ASP A 297 10.00 13.43 5.69
CA ASP A 297 10.81 13.95 4.59
C ASP A 297 11.98 14.82 5.05
N GLN A 298 11.80 15.63 6.10
CA GLN A 298 12.88 16.38 6.73
C GLN A 298 13.94 15.44 7.34
N ASP A 299 13.51 14.39 8.04
CA ASP A 299 14.41 13.40 8.66
C ASP A 299 15.16 12.57 7.61
N TYR A 300 14.49 12.19 6.51
CA TYR A 300 15.10 11.53 5.35
C TYR A 300 16.12 12.43 4.65
N ALA A 301 15.76 13.71 4.41
CA ALA A 301 16.64 14.67 3.76
C ALA A 301 17.89 14.94 4.60
N TYR A 302 17.73 15.16 5.92
CA TYR A 302 18.85 15.28 6.86
C TYR A 302 19.74 14.04 6.84
N SER A 303 19.14 12.84 6.98
CA SER A 303 19.87 11.57 7.00
C SER A 303 20.67 11.36 5.71
N ARG A 304 20.12 11.70 4.54
CA ARG A 304 20.84 11.66 3.27
C ARG A 304 21.97 12.68 3.20
N GLN A 305 21.74 13.93 3.62
CA GLN A 305 22.76 14.98 3.62
C GLN A 305 23.95 14.62 4.52
N GLU A 306 23.70 14.12 5.74
CA GLU A 306 24.74 13.58 6.63
C GLU A 306 25.53 12.44 6.00
N SER A 307 24.83 11.48 5.37
CA SER A 307 25.47 10.37 4.67
C SER A 307 26.48 10.86 3.63
N LEU A 308 26.04 11.80 2.78
CA LEU A 308 26.86 12.39 1.73
C LEU A 308 27.98 13.27 2.30
N ALA A 309 27.77 13.94 3.43
CA ALA A 309 28.81 14.72 4.12
C ALA A 309 29.90 13.82 4.73
N ARG A 310 29.54 12.70 5.36
CA ARG A 310 30.49 11.70 5.90
C ARG A 310 31.30 11.07 4.78
N VAL A 311 30.66 10.73 3.66
CA VAL A 311 31.30 10.25 2.42
C VAL A 311 32.29 11.28 1.87
N ARG A 312 31.85 12.52 1.62
CA ARG A 312 32.71 13.59 1.06
C ARG A 312 33.90 13.96 1.96
N ARG A 313 33.78 13.78 3.27
CA ARG A 313 34.85 14.02 4.25
C ARG A 313 35.77 12.82 4.48
N ASN A 314 35.53 11.68 3.81
CA ASN A 314 36.20 10.39 4.06
C ASN A 314 36.12 9.94 5.55
N THR A 315 35.02 10.28 6.23
CA THR A 315 34.74 9.93 7.64
C THR A 315 33.66 8.85 7.77
N VAL A 316 33.54 7.98 6.76
CA VAL A 316 32.56 6.89 6.71
C VAL A 316 32.99 5.76 7.64
N ASN A 317 32.19 5.52 8.68
CA ASN A 317 32.35 4.34 9.54
C ASN A 317 31.65 3.10 8.93
N PRO A 318 31.95 1.88 9.40
CA PRO A 318 31.43 0.64 8.84
C PRO A 318 29.89 0.51 8.88
N SER A 319 29.24 1.11 9.89
CA SER A 319 27.77 1.11 9.99
C SER A 319 27.11 2.03 8.93
N ASP A 320 27.77 3.13 8.57
CA ASP A 320 27.33 4.01 7.48
C ASP A 320 27.45 3.34 6.11
N ILE A 321 28.46 2.48 5.88
CA ILE A 321 28.54 1.65 4.66
C ILE A 321 27.34 0.68 4.59
N LEU A 322 27.13 -0.12 5.64
CA LEU A 322 26.01 -1.06 5.70
C LEU A 322 24.65 -0.38 5.52
N ARG A 323 24.50 0.85 6.04
CA ARG A 323 23.28 1.65 5.92
C ARG A 323 23.10 2.29 4.54
N LEU A 324 24.19 2.75 3.90
CA LEU A 324 24.18 3.29 2.53
C LEU A 324 23.77 2.21 1.53
N VAL A 325 24.40 1.04 1.62
CA VAL A 325 24.14 -0.13 0.76
C VAL A 325 22.68 -0.59 0.89
N LYS A 326 22.07 -0.43 2.08
CA LYS A 326 20.67 -0.80 2.37
C LYS A 326 19.69 0.37 2.33
N GLN A 327 20.04 1.50 1.71
CA GLN A 327 19.07 2.55 1.40
C GLN A 327 18.10 2.09 0.31
N PRO A 328 16.79 2.31 0.48
CA PRO A 328 15.83 2.03 -0.58
C PRO A 328 15.95 3.05 -1.72
N THR A 329 15.95 2.55 -2.94
CA THR A 329 16.02 3.28 -4.22
C THR A 329 14.74 3.08 -5.02
N GLY A 330 14.60 3.73 -6.20
CA GLY A 330 13.49 3.49 -7.14
C GLY A 330 12.09 3.51 -6.50
N THR A 331 11.23 2.60 -6.94
CA THR A 331 9.90 2.38 -6.34
C THR A 331 9.97 1.90 -4.89
N SER A 332 11.03 1.19 -4.49
CA SER A 332 11.25 0.70 -3.12
C SER A 332 11.31 1.84 -2.11
N ARG A 333 11.93 2.97 -2.46
CA ARG A 333 11.93 4.19 -1.63
C ARG A 333 10.53 4.72 -1.38
N SER A 334 9.68 4.68 -2.41
CA SER A 334 8.29 5.13 -2.35
C SER A 334 7.35 4.10 -1.72
N ALA A 335 7.80 2.85 -1.50
CA ALA A 335 7.10 1.87 -0.68
C ALA A 335 7.43 2.04 0.81
N VAL A 336 8.72 2.22 1.14
CA VAL A 336 9.18 2.46 2.52
C VAL A 336 8.67 3.81 3.05
N ARG A 337 8.75 4.91 2.27
CA ARG A 337 8.22 6.22 2.69
C ARG A 337 6.72 6.16 2.99
N ALA A 338 5.93 5.45 2.19
CA ALA A 338 4.50 5.29 2.44
C ALA A 338 4.23 4.63 3.80
N ALA A 339 4.96 3.57 4.14
CA ALA A 339 4.84 2.88 5.42
C ALA A 339 5.24 3.77 6.60
N ASP A 340 6.37 4.47 6.48
CA ASP A 340 6.86 5.40 7.51
C ASP A 340 5.89 6.58 7.70
N TYR A 341 5.32 7.15 6.61
CA TYR A 341 4.28 8.19 6.69
C TYR A 341 3.02 7.70 7.43
N MET A 342 2.58 6.47 7.14
CA MET A 342 1.39 5.88 7.75
C MET A 342 1.57 5.75 9.27
N ASP A 343 2.67 5.14 9.71
CA ASP A 343 2.97 4.94 11.13
C ASP A 343 3.11 6.28 11.87
N HIS A 344 3.79 7.26 11.27
CA HIS A 344 3.90 8.62 11.84
C HIS A 344 2.57 9.37 11.91
N ALA A 345 1.73 9.29 10.87
CA ALA A 345 0.42 9.93 10.88
C ALA A 345 -0.48 9.36 11.98
N ILE A 346 -0.50 8.04 12.14
CA ILE A 346 -1.25 7.36 13.21
C ILE A 346 -0.71 7.73 14.59
N GLN A 347 0.62 7.70 14.79
CA GLN A 347 1.24 8.08 16.06
C GLN A 347 0.95 9.55 16.42
N LEU A 348 0.96 10.47 15.45
CA LEU A 348 0.60 11.87 15.67
C LEU A 348 -0.91 12.05 15.96
N LEU A 349 -1.79 11.34 15.26
CA LEU A 349 -3.24 11.31 15.57
C LEU A 349 -3.48 10.82 17.00
N GLN A 350 -2.90 9.68 17.38
CA GLN A 350 -3.02 9.10 18.73
C GLN A 350 -2.46 10.06 19.79
N LYS A 351 -1.28 10.67 19.55
CA LYS A 351 -0.61 11.58 20.49
C LYS A 351 -1.34 12.93 20.66
N ARG A 352 -2.06 13.40 19.63
CA ARG A 352 -2.93 14.60 19.74
C ARG A 352 -4.27 14.26 20.36
N SER A 353 -4.87 13.13 20.01
CA SER A 353 -6.06 12.61 20.69
C SER A 353 -5.83 12.46 22.19
N LEU A 354 -4.76 11.77 22.61
CA LEU A 354 -4.42 11.59 24.04
C LEU A 354 -4.06 12.89 24.78
N LYS A 355 -3.94 14.04 24.09
CA LYS A 355 -3.63 15.34 24.70
C LYS A 355 -4.78 16.35 24.66
N GLU A 356 -5.59 16.34 23.60
CA GLU A 356 -6.64 17.36 23.39
C GLU A 356 -8.04 16.77 23.65
N HIS A 357 -8.39 15.61 23.07
CA HIS A 357 -9.60 14.83 23.39
C HIS A 357 -9.45 13.35 22.95
N PRO A 358 -9.88 12.36 23.75
CA PRO A 358 -9.78 10.93 23.43
C PRO A 358 -10.78 10.49 22.33
N TYR A 359 -10.49 10.90 21.09
CA TYR A 359 -11.14 10.45 19.87
C TYR A 359 -10.74 9.03 19.49
N LEU A 360 -11.74 8.20 19.19
CA LEU A 360 -11.54 6.95 18.46
C LEU A 360 -11.29 7.28 16.98
N ILE A 361 -10.20 6.79 16.40
CA ILE A 361 -9.90 7.01 14.97
C ILE A 361 -10.88 6.19 14.13
N ARG A 362 -11.55 6.82 13.16
CA ARG A 362 -12.60 6.18 12.34
C ARG A 362 -12.01 5.40 11.18
N GLU A 363 -12.70 4.37 10.71
CA GLU A 363 -12.30 3.60 9.53
C GLU A 363 -12.17 4.49 8.27
N GLU A 364 -12.98 5.55 8.18
CA GLU A 364 -12.89 6.63 7.18
C GLU A 364 -11.57 7.42 7.26
N ASP A 365 -11.15 7.80 8.48
CA ASP A 365 -9.87 8.50 8.73
C ASP A 365 -8.70 7.61 8.31
N LEU A 366 -8.78 6.33 8.63
CA LEU A 366 -7.74 5.33 8.40
C LEU A 366 -7.60 5.03 6.90
N THR A 367 -8.73 4.96 6.18
CA THR A 367 -8.77 4.91 4.71
C THR A 367 -8.16 6.18 4.10
N THR A 368 -8.54 7.36 4.62
CA THR A 368 -8.02 8.67 4.19
C THR A 368 -6.50 8.75 4.35
N ILE A 369 -5.96 8.38 5.52
CA ILE A 369 -4.51 8.30 5.77
C ILE A 369 -3.86 7.32 4.79
N ALA A 370 -4.45 6.15 4.56
CA ALA A 370 -3.90 5.13 3.67
C ALA A 370 -3.80 5.57 2.20
N ASP A 371 -4.78 6.29 1.68
CA ASP A 371 -4.75 6.81 0.30
C ASP A 371 -3.80 8.03 0.18
N ILE A 372 -3.76 8.96 1.14
CA ILE A 372 -2.84 10.13 1.09
C ILE A 372 -1.36 9.70 1.22
N THR A 373 -1.06 8.77 2.14
CA THR A 373 0.31 8.24 2.32
C THR A 373 0.75 7.33 1.17
N GLY A 374 -0.18 6.89 0.32
CA GLY A 374 0.07 5.95 -0.77
C GLY A 374 0.15 4.48 -0.35
N CYS A 375 -0.04 4.14 0.93
CA CYS A 375 -0.05 2.75 1.39
C CYS A 375 -1.19 1.93 0.77
N SER A 376 -2.35 2.53 0.56
CA SER A 376 -3.48 1.93 -0.14
C SER A 376 -3.10 1.43 -1.54
N ALA A 377 -2.34 2.20 -2.32
CA ALA A 377 -1.84 1.81 -3.64
C ALA A 377 -0.81 0.65 -3.60
N ARG A 378 -0.13 0.43 -2.45
CA ARG A 378 0.75 -0.73 -2.23
C ARG A 378 -0.02 -2.02 -1.93
N LEU A 379 -1.22 -1.91 -1.36
CA LEU A 379 -2.05 -3.06 -0.98
C LEU A 379 -3.06 -3.45 -2.07
N ARG A 380 -3.58 -2.48 -2.84
CA ARG A 380 -4.44 -2.74 -4.01
C ARG A 380 -3.68 -3.58 -5.07
N PRO A 381 -4.23 -4.72 -5.54
CA PRO A 381 -3.62 -5.51 -6.61
C PRO A 381 -3.60 -4.75 -7.95
N PRO A 382 -2.49 -4.77 -8.72
CA PRO A 382 -2.43 -4.14 -10.04
C PRO A 382 -3.26 -4.91 -11.08
N SER A 383 -3.79 -4.19 -12.08
CA SER A 383 -4.51 -4.80 -13.22
C SER A 383 -3.53 -5.34 -14.26
N CYS A 384 -3.66 -6.63 -14.59
CA CYS A 384 -2.83 -7.29 -15.61
C CYS A 384 -3.32 -7.10 -17.05
N ARG A 385 -4.52 -6.51 -17.26
CA ARG A 385 -5.19 -6.45 -18.57
C ARG A 385 -4.39 -5.73 -19.65
N ASN A 386 -3.62 -4.71 -19.27
CA ASN A 386 -2.94 -3.81 -20.19
C ASN A 386 -1.41 -4.07 -20.23
N VAL A 387 -0.94 -5.21 -19.71
CA VAL A 387 0.49 -5.54 -19.66
C VAL A 387 0.89 -6.26 -20.97
N PRO A 388 1.72 -5.65 -21.83
CA PRO A 388 2.06 -6.24 -23.13
C PRO A 388 2.89 -7.51 -22.98
N ASN A 389 2.63 -8.50 -23.85
CA ASN A 389 3.37 -9.76 -23.96
C ASN A 389 3.48 -10.58 -22.64
N LEU A 390 2.56 -10.37 -21.69
CA LEU A 390 2.56 -11.00 -20.37
C LEU A 390 2.59 -12.55 -20.38
N GLU A 391 2.12 -13.18 -21.46
CA GLU A 391 2.20 -14.63 -21.66
C GLU A 391 3.61 -15.12 -22.05
N ARG A 392 4.42 -14.27 -22.71
CA ARG A 392 5.75 -14.65 -23.25
C ARG A 392 6.91 -14.18 -22.36
N PHE A 393 6.76 -13.06 -21.64
CA PHE A 393 7.83 -12.38 -20.89
C PHE A 393 7.40 -11.92 -19.48
N ARG A 394 8.40 -11.72 -18.60
CA ARG A 394 8.21 -11.19 -17.23
C ARG A 394 8.17 -9.66 -17.25
N THR A 395 7.34 -9.07 -16.41
CA THR A 395 7.50 -7.66 -15.98
C THR A 395 8.84 -7.46 -15.26
N ALA A 396 9.29 -6.22 -15.05
CA ALA A 396 10.57 -5.97 -14.35
C ALA A 396 10.50 -6.29 -12.84
N ASN A 397 9.34 -6.03 -12.22
CA ASN A 397 9.05 -6.28 -10.81
C ASN A 397 8.34 -7.62 -10.56
N SER A 398 8.18 -8.46 -11.59
CA SER A 398 7.41 -9.72 -11.61
C SER A 398 5.96 -9.64 -11.06
N GLU A 399 5.35 -8.45 -11.07
CA GLU A 399 3.88 -8.32 -10.99
C GLU A 399 3.21 -9.07 -12.16
N CYS A 400 2.01 -9.62 -11.92
CA CYS A 400 1.26 -10.42 -12.89
C CYS A 400 1.92 -11.76 -13.31
N ASN A 401 2.87 -12.29 -12.54
CA ASN A 401 3.28 -13.69 -12.68
C ASN A 401 2.08 -14.61 -12.39
N ASN A 402 1.53 -14.53 -11.18
CA ASN A 402 0.23 -15.09 -10.82
C ASN A 402 -0.88 -14.17 -11.37
N LYS A 403 -1.90 -14.70 -12.07
CA LYS A 403 -2.94 -13.88 -12.71
C LYS A 403 -4.09 -13.58 -11.75
N LYS A 404 -4.40 -14.51 -10.84
CA LYS A 404 -5.43 -14.36 -9.80
C LYS A 404 -5.01 -13.42 -8.67
N ASN A 405 -3.72 -13.39 -8.30
CA ASN A 405 -3.16 -12.48 -7.30
C ASN A 405 -1.89 -11.81 -7.84
N SER A 406 -2.09 -10.69 -8.54
CA SER A 406 -1.07 -10.03 -9.35
C SER A 406 0.13 -9.42 -8.59
N ARG A 407 0.07 -9.32 -7.26
CA ARG A 407 1.25 -8.94 -6.42
C ARG A 407 2.07 -10.13 -5.95
N LEU A 408 1.59 -11.36 -6.11
CA LEU A 408 2.16 -12.50 -5.41
C LEU A 408 3.51 -12.91 -6.06
N GLY A 409 4.58 -12.86 -5.27
CA GLY A 409 5.97 -13.04 -5.72
C GLY A 409 6.60 -11.80 -6.38
N ALA A 410 5.89 -10.67 -6.45
CA ALA A 410 6.40 -9.43 -7.00
C ALA A 410 7.37 -8.70 -6.04
N ALA A 411 8.11 -7.73 -6.56
CA ALA A 411 8.99 -6.88 -5.76
C ALA A 411 8.22 -5.85 -4.90
N ASN A 412 8.85 -5.44 -3.78
CA ASN A 412 8.33 -4.48 -2.79
C ASN A 412 7.05 -4.92 -2.06
N ILE A 413 6.92 -6.23 -1.82
CA ILE A 413 5.84 -6.84 -0.99
C ILE A 413 6.40 -7.34 0.35
N PRO A 414 5.56 -7.64 1.36
CA PRO A 414 6.00 -8.25 2.61
C PRO A 414 6.52 -9.68 2.39
N PHE A 415 7.56 -10.10 3.13
CA PHE A 415 7.94 -11.53 3.17
C PHE A 415 6.79 -12.41 3.73
N THR A 416 6.57 -13.58 3.13
CA THR A 416 5.55 -14.53 3.61
C THR A 416 5.93 -15.14 4.97
N ARG A 417 4.94 -15.49 5.77
CA ARG A 417 5.09 -15.99 7.16
C ARG A 417 4.55 -17.40 7.28
N TRP A 418 5.42 -18.39 7.21
CA TRP A 418 5.05 -19.80 7.40
C TRP A 418 4.73 -20.16 8.86
N LEU A 419 5.23 -19.37 9.81
CA LEU A 419 4.84 -19.38 11.22
C LEU A 419 4.52 -17.95 11.66
N PRO A 420 3.62 -17.75 12.65
CA PRO A 420 3.37 -16.43 13.23
C PRO A 420 4.67 -15.81 13.80
N PRO A 421 4.95 -14.52 13.54
CA PRO A 421 6.09 -13.83 14.14
C PRO A 421 6.01 -13.77 15.67
N LYS A 422 7.18 -13.77 16.33
CA LYS A 422 7.35 -13.62 17.78
C LYS A 422 7.99 -12.25 18.06
N TYR A 423 7.22 -11.32 18.62
CA TYR A 423 7.68 -10.02 19.10
C TYR A 423 7.44 -9.91 20.62
N GLN A 424 8.21 -9.09 21.33
CA GLN A 424 8.18 -8.98 22.80
C GLN A 424 6.92 -8.29 23.34
N ASP A 425 6.30 -7.44 22.54
CA ASP A 425 4.99 -6.83 22.74
C ASP A 425 3.85 -7.63 22.08
N GLY A 426 4.17 -8.60 21.21
CA GLY A 426 3.24 -9.29 20.33
C GLY A 426 2.96 -8.60 18.98
N PHE A 427 3.46 -7.37 18.76
CA PHE A 427 3.08 -6.52 17.63
C PHE A 427 4.27 -6.01 16.79
N SER A 428 5.32 -5.48 17.42
CA SER A 428 6.36 -4.72 16.71
C SER A 428 7.75 -4.69 17.36
N LEU A 429 7.85 -4.84 18.69
CA LEU A 429 9.09 -4.68 19.44
C LEU A 429 9.91 -5.99 19.42
N PRO A 430 11.16 -5.99 18.93
CA PRO A 430 12.02 -7.16 18.85
C PRO A 430 12.14 -7.94 20.17
N ILE A 431 12.30 -9.26 20.09
CA ILE A 431 12.66 -10.04 21.29
C ILE A 431 14.04 -9.60 21.81
N GLY A 432 14.10 -9.24 23.09
CA GLY A 432 15.29 -8.63 23.71
C GLY A 432 15.35 -7.09 23.61
N TRP A 433 14.29 -6.41 23.17
CA TRP A 433 14.18 -4.95 23.20
C TRP A 433 14.26 -4.38 24.62
N ASP A 434 13.38 -4.85 25.52
CA ASP A 434 13.58 -4.73 26.96
C ASP A 434 14.40 -5.92 27.46
N SER A 435 15.63 -5.65 27.89
CA SER A 435 16.58 -6.66 28.39
C SER A 435 16.23 -7.20 29.79
N LYS A 436 15.27 -6.59 30.50
CA LYS A 436 14.79 -7.05 31.81
C LYS A 436 13.67 -8.09 31.71
N LYS A 437 13.08 -8.28 30.51
CA LYS A 437 12.05 -9.29 30.27
C LYS A 437 12.66 -10.66 29.95
N LYS A 438 12.24 -11.66 30.71
CA LYS A 438 12.56 -13.08 30.46
C LYS A 438 11.67 -13.65 29.34
N ILE A 439 12.25 -14.52 28.52
CA ILE A 439 11.56 -15.33 27.51
C ILE A 439 11.73 -16.81 27.93
N HIS A 440 10.63 -17.54 28.04
CA HIS A 440 10.60 -18.89 28.63
C HIS A 440 11.37 -18.99 29.97
N ASN A 441 11.16 -18.02 30.88
CA ASN A 441 11.83 -17.87 32.19
C ASN A 441 13.34 -17.58 32.21
N HIS A 442 14.01 -17.51 31.06
CA HIS A 442 15.43 -17.14 30.93
C HIS A 442 15.60 -15.74 30.30
N PHE A 443 16.75 -15.09 30.54
CA PHE A 443 17.13 -13.88 29.79
C PHE A 443 17.75 -14.29 28.45
N LEU A 444 17.45 -13.58 27.36
CA LEU A 444 18.11 -13.85 26.08
C LEU A 444 19.56 -13.35 26.11
N PRO A 445 20.53 -14.09 25.52
CA PRO A 445 21.92 -13.68 25.50
C PRO A 445 22.13 -12.48 24.58
N LEU A 446 23.13 -11.65 24.90
CA LEU A 446 23.64 -10.64 23.97
C LEU A 446 24.16 -11.33 22.72
N VAL A 447 23.72 -10.90 21.54
CA VAL A 447 24.07 -11.56 20.26
C VAL A 447 25.57 -11.58 19.99
N ARG A 448 26.32 -10.58 20.46
CA ARG A 448 27.79 -10.57 20.41
C ARG A 448 28.43 -11.59 21.34
N LYS A 449 27.82 -11.91 22.50
CA LYS A 449 28.32 -13.00 23.37
C LYS A 449 28.12 -14.38 22.73
N VAL A 450 27.00 -14.59 22.02
CA VAL A 450 26.78 -15.78 21.18
C VAL A 450 27.81 -15.81 20.04
N SER A 451 28.07 -14.68 19.38
CA SER A 451 29.09 -14.54 18.35
C SER A 451 30.49 -14.97 18.86
N ASN A 452 30.90 -14.45 20.01
CA ASN A 452 32.21 -14.71 20.61
C ASN A 452 32.40 -16.15 21.12
N ARG A 453 31.36 -16.79 21.68
CA ARG A 453 31.44 -18.15 22.27
C ARG A 453 31.15 -19.27 21.26
N ILE A 454 30.19 -19.07 20.35
CA ILE A 454 29.68 -20.13 19.45
C ILE A 454 30.18 -19.98 18.01
N LEU A 455 30.15 -18.76 17.47
CA LEU A 455 30.38 -18.53 16.03
C LEU A 455 31.83 -18.16 15.70
N ASN A 456 32.72 -18.09 16.68
CA ASN A 456 34.10 -17.64 16.53
C ASN A 456 35.02 -18.70 15.89
N THR A 457 35.92 -18.27 15.00
CA THR A 457 37.00 -19.11 14.46
C THR A 457 38.20 -18.25 14.07
N SER A 458 39.42 -18.75 14.30
CA SER A 458 40.63 -18.13 13.74
C SER A 458 40.61 -18.11 12.21
N ASN A 459 41.43 -17.26 11.59
CA ASN A 459 41.68 -17.31 10.16
C ASN A 459 42.73 -18.38 9.77
N GLU A 460 43.48 -18.88 10.74
CA GLU A 460 44.57 -19.86 10.55
C GLU A 460 44.05 -21.30 10.60
N ASP A 461 43.07 -21.58 11.46
CA ASP A 461 42.52 -22.92 11.72
C ASP A 461 41.39 -23.33 10.73
N LEU A 462 41.29 -22.71 9.55
CA LEU A 462 40.10 -22.86 8.70
C LEU A 462 40.10 -24.15 7.83
N PRO A 463 39.17 -25.10 8.05
CA PRO A 463 39.06 -26.26 7.19
C PRO A 463 38.55 -25.87 5.80
N SER A 464 39.27 -26.29 4.76
CA SER A 464 38.85 -26.14 3.36
C SER A 464 37.93 -27.29 2.95
N ASP A 465 36.93 -26.99 2.12
CA ASP A 465 36.00 -27.99 1.58
C ASP A 465 36.73 -28.93 0.59
N PRO A 466 36.75 -30.26 0.82
CA PRO A 466 37.44 -31.19 -0.08
C PRO A 466 36.66 -31.50 -1.36
N LEU A 467 35.36 -31.14 -1.44
CA LEU A 467 34.48 -31.48 -2.55
C LEU A 467 34.08 -30.28 -3.41
N TYR A 468 34.05 -29.06 -2.86
CA TYR A 468 33.42 -27.90 -3.49
C TYR A 468 34.34 -26.69 -3.67
N THR A 469 34.19 -26.03 -4.80
CA THR A 469 34.95 -24.82 -5.18
C THR A 469 34.43 -23.59 -4.44
N HIS A 470 35.25 -22.55 -4.35
CA HIS A 470 34.86 -21.27 -3.73
C HIS A 470 33.67 -20.61 -4.47
N LEU A 471 33.47 -20.93 -5.75
CA LEU A 471 32.29 -20.54 -6.51
C LEU A 471 30.98 -21.00 -5.85
N VAL A 472 30.92 -22.12 -5.12
CA VAL A 472 29.68 -22.54 -4.42
C VAL A 472 29.24 -21.49 -3.40
N THR A 473 30.17 -20.84 -2.70
CA THR A 473 29.83 -19.80 -1.75
C THR A 473 29.35 -18.53 -2.45
N ILE A 474 30.08 -18.06 -3.45
CA ILE A 474 29.75 -16.81 -4.16
C ILE A 474 28.50 -16.97 -5.04
N PHE A 475 28.23 -18.18 -5.55
CA PHE A 475 26.97 -18.48 -6.24
C PHE A 475 25.78 -18.56 -5.25
N GLY A 476 26.01 -18.96 -4.00
CA GLY A 476 25.01 -18.82 -2.94
C GLY A 476 24.63 -17.36 -2.69
N GLN A 477 25.61 -16.47 -2.63
CA GLN A 477 25.40 -15.02 -2.56
C GLN A 477 24.68 -14.50 -3.81
N TRP A 478 25.11 -14.89 -5.01
CA TRP A 478 24.45 -14.56 -6.28
C TRP A 478 22.95 -14.93 -6.29
N THR A 479 22.60 -16.15 -5.86
CA THR A 479 21.21 -16.61 -5.80
C THR A 479 20.42 -15.92 -4.68
N ASP A 480 21.03 -15.57 -3.54
CA ASP A 480 20.35 -14.72 -2.54
C ASP A 480 20.03 -13.35 -3.12
N HIS A 481 20.93 -12.81 -3.94
CA HIS A 481 20.78 -11.48 -4.54
C HIS A 481 19.76 -11.44 -5.71
N ASP A 482 19.25 -12.58 -6.18
CA ASP A 482 18.03 -12.64 -7.02
C ASP A 482 16.78 -12.48 -6.13
N LEU A 483 16.74 -13.26 -5.04
CA LEU A 483 15.52 -13.56 -4.30
C LEU A 483 15.26 -12.61 -3.13
N THR A 484 16.31 -12.09 -2.48
CA THR A 484 16.18 -11.44 -1.17
C THR A 484 16.97 -10.13 -1.06
N PHE A 485 16.25 -9.06 -0.70
CA PHE A 485 16.84 -7.82 -0.20
C PHE A 485 15.88 -7.13 0.76
N THR A 486 16.35 -6.84 1.98
CA THR A 486 15.59 -6.09 2.98
C THR A 486 16.24 -4.72 3.19
N PRO A 487 15.58 -3.61 2.77
CA PRO A 487 16.06 -2.27 3.04
C PRO A 487 15.97 -1.94 4.54
N HIS A 488 16.85 -1.06 5.02
CA HIS A 488 16.76 -0.48 6.36
C HIS A 488 15.78 0.70 6.37
N ILE A 489 15.30 1.09 7.56
CA ILE A 489 14.71 2.42 7.74
C ILE A 489 15.77 3.47 7.33
N PRO A 490 15.46 4.44 6.44
CA PRO A 490 16.46 5.36 5.90
C PRO A 490 17.06 6.34 6.92
N VAL A 491 16.32 6.60 7.99
CA VAL A 491 16.61 7.66 8.96
C VAL A 491 17.68 7.26 9.97
N ILE A 492 18.66 8.15 10.22
CA ILE A 492 19.75 7.90 11.17
C ILE A 492 19.43 8.31 12.62
N ARG A 493 18.36 9.08 12.82
CA ARG A 493 17.91 9.58 14.12
C ARG A 493 16.64 8.86 14.59
N SER A 494 16.46 8.77 15.91
CA SER A 494 15.15 8.47 16.50
C SER A 494 14.15 9.56 16.12
N PHE A 495 12.99 9.15 15.61
CA PHE A 495 11.93 10.07 15.17
C PHE A 495 11.33 10.90 16.32
N ASN A 496 11.41 10.40 17.56
CA ASN A 496 10.77 11.00 18.74
C ASN A 496 11.61 12.07 19.44
N ASP A 497 12.93 11.90 19.50
CA ASP A 497 13.86 12.75 20.26
C ASP A 497 15.10 13.22 19.45
N GLY A 498 15.21 12.82 18.18
CA GLY A 498 16.26 13.30 17.27
C GLY A 498 17.66 12.73 17.54
N ILE A 499 17.81 11.73 18.41
CA ILE A 499 19.12 11.16 18.76
C ILE A 499 19.64 10.28 17.62
N ASP A 500 20.87 10.52 17.16
CA ASP A 500 21.57 9.71 16.15
C ASP A 500 21.90 8.31 16.71
N CYS A 501 21.40 7.25 16.07
CA CYS A 501 21.63 5.86 16.49
C CYS A 501 23.11 5.45 16.45
N GLY A 502 23.97 6.18 15.72
CA GLY A 502 25.43 6.01 15.74
C GLY A 502 26.10 6.62 16.97
N LYS A 503 25.36 7.34 17.83
CA LYS A 503 25.87 8.08 19.01
C LYS A 503 25.23 7.65 20.33
N THR A 504 24.36 6.64 20.33
CA THR A 504 23.73 6.09 21.54
C THR A 504 23.70 4.57 21.52
N CYS A 505 23.70 3.98 22.72
CA CYS A 505 23.40 2.56 22.93
C CYS A 505 21.99 2.34 23.50
N ASP A 506 21.17 3.40 23.58
CA ASP A 506 19.74 3.30 23.86
C ASP A 506 19.01 2.51 22.78
N THR A 507 17.99 1.75 23.20
CA THR A 507 17.09 1.05 22.28
C THR A 507 15.79 1.86 22.11
N LYS A 508 15.62 2.48 20.94
CA LYS A 508 14.58 3.47 20.58
C LYS A 508 14.39 3.43 19.06
N GLU A 509 13.17 3.37 18.52
CA GLU A 509 12.96 3.23 17.06
C GLU A 509 13.63 4.39 16.27
N PRO A 510 14.45 4.13 15.22
CA PRO A 510 14.76 2.86 14.57
C PRO A 510 16.07 2.16 15.06
N CYS A 511 16.68 2.64 16.14
CA CYS A 511 17.87 2.11 16.79
C CYS A 511 17.57 0.83 17.62
N PHE A 512 18.23 -0.29 17.30
CA PHE A 512 18.20 -1.51 18.12
C PHE A 512 19.63 -2.06 18.30
N PRO A 513 20.51 -1.32 19.00
CA PRO A 513 21.96 -1.53 19.00
C PRO A 513 22.38 -2.88 19.57
N ILE A 514 23.51 -3.39 19.06
CA ILE A 514 24.14 -4.63 19.54
C ILE A 514 25.07 -4.26 20.69
N LEU A 515 24.65 -4.51 21.93
CA LEU A 515 25.47 -4.27 23.12
C LEU A 515 26.67 -5.25 23.17
N TYR A 516 27.83 -4.74 23.54
CA TYR A 516 29.02 -5.55 23.78
C TYR A 516 28.99 -6.15 25.21
N PRO A 517 29.38 -7.43 25.41
CA PRO A 517 29.57 -7.98 26.75
C PRO A 517 30.80 -7.33 27.42
N LYS A 518 30.82 -7.28 28.77
CA LYS A 518 31.86 -6.56 29.55
C LYS A 518 33.29 -7.03 29.25
N ASP A 519 33.42 -8.29 28.86
CA ASP A 519 34.61 -9.04 28.52
C ASP A 519 35.02 -8.95 27.03
N ASP A 520 34.31 -8.18 26.20
CA ASP A 520 34.65 -8.05 24.78
C ASP A 520 35.98 -7.31 24.56
N ARG A 521 36.86 -7.92 23.76
CA ARG A 521 38.14 -7.34 23.32
C ARG A 521 38.00 -5.95 22.69
N ARG A 522 36.82 -5.62 22.15
CA ARG A 522 36.50 -4.29 21.61
C ARG A 522 36.36 -3.22 22.71
N ILE A 523 35.70 -3.52 23.84
CA ILE A 523 35.64 -2.60 24.99
C ILE A 523 37.02 -2.42 25.61
N LEU A 524 37.82 -3.50 25.69
CA LEU A 524 39.19 -3.45 26.24
C LEU A 524 40.14 -2.54 25.43
N LYS A 525 39.85 -2.30 24.15
CA LYS A 525 40.56 -1.32 23.30
C LYS A 525 39.90 0.06 23.30
N HIS A 526 38.57 0.10 23.37
CA HIS A 526 37.74 1.30 23.23
C HIS A 526 36.68 1.38 24.35
N PRO A 527 37.05 1.74 25.59
CA PRO A 527 36.14 1.74 26.74
C PRO A 527 34.92 2.67 26.60
N GLU A 528 35.03 3.67 25.72
CA GLU A 528 33.96 4.59 25.33
C GLU A 528 32.88 3.93 24.46
N VAL A 529 33.23 2.88 23.69
CA VAL A 529 32.33 2.20 22.74
C VAL A 529 31.64 1.02 23.40
N LYS A 530 30.40 1.22 23.84
CA LYS A 530 29.61 0.22 24.58
C LYS A 530 28.74 -0.69 23.69
N CYS A 531 28.61 -0.38 22.41
CA CYS A 531 27.77 -1.12 21.47
C CYS A 531 28.19 -0.91 20.01
N MET A 532 27.62 -1.71 19.12
CA MET A 532 27.64 -1.52 17.66
C MET A 532 26.27 -0.98 17.19
N PRO A 533 26.23 0.10 16.38
CA PRO A 533 24.99 0.63 15.83
C PRO A 533 24.26 -0.40 14.94
N PHE A 534 22.95 -0.51 15.13
CA PHE A 534 22.09 -1.36 14.32
C PHE A 534 20.76 -0.64 14.06
N PHE A 535 20.40 -0.56 12.78
CA PHE A 535 19.16 0.04 12.28
C PHE A 535 18.18 -1.07 11.90
N ARG A 536 16.93 -0.95 12.35
CA ARG A 536 15.86 -1.91 12.04
C ARG A 536 15.52 -1.95 10.55
N SER A 537 15.02 -3.10 10.12
CA SER A 537 14.49 -3.29 8.76
C SER A 537 13.22 -2.46 8.56
N ALA A 538 13.07 -1.92 7.34
CA ALA A 538 11.88 -1.17 6.94
C ALA A 538 10.61 -2.02 7.08
N ALA A 539 9.54 -1.39 7.57
CA ALA A 539 8.22 -2.02 7.70
C ALA A 539 7.45 -1.97 6.37
N ALA A 540 6.54 -2.92 6.17
CA ALA A 540 5.54 -2.84 5.12
C ALA A 540 4.30 -2.04 5.57
N CYS A 541 3.69 -1.32 4.63
CA CYS A 541 2.37 -0.71 4.77
C CYS A 541 1.36 -1.70 5.36
N GLY A 542 0.56 -1.24 6.32
CA GLY A 542 -0.46 -2.09 6.96
C GLY A 542 0.13 -3.23 7.79
N SER A 543 1.19 -2.97 8.54
CA SER A 543 1.77 -3.93 9.49
C SER A 543 2.19 -3.28 10.81
N GLY A 544 2.36 -4.10 11.85
CA GLY A 544 2.70 -3.65 13.21
C GLY A 544 1.62 -2.72 13.77
N ASN A 545 2.05 -1.58 14.31
CA ASN A 545 1.19 -0.50 14.82
C ASN A 545 0.11 -0.02 13.83
N THR A 546 0.28 -0.29 12.53
CA THR A 546 -0.66 0.09 11.45
C THR A 546 -1.47 -1.09 10.92
N GLY A 547 -1.26 -2.32 11.42
CA GLY A 547 -1.77 -3.54 10.78
C GLY A 547 -3.24 -3.85 10.98
N TYR A 548 -3.84 -3.39 12.09
CA TYR A 548 -5.28 -3.58 12.36
C TYR A 548 -6.18 -2.81 11.38
N LEU A 549 -5.61 -1.86 10.62
CA LEU A 549 -6.30 -0.92 9.74
C LEU A 549 -6.69 -1.50 8.38
N PHE A 550 -6.11 -2.64 8.00
CA PHE A 550 -6.22 -3.21 6.66
C PHE A 550 -6.77 -4.65 6.69
N GLY A 551 -7.52 -5.01 7.73
CA GLY A 551 -7.98 -6.38 7.98
C GLY A 551 -6.85 -7.40 8.26
N GLY A 552 -5.61 -6.91 8.42
CA GLY A 552 -4.43 -7.75 8.62
C GLY A 552 -4.25 -8.19 10.08
N ARG A 553 -3.53 -9.29 10.28
CA ARG A 553 -2.98 -9.61 11.62
C ARG A 553 -1.98 -8.52 11.99
N ALA A 554 -2.22 -7.81 13.09
CA ALA A 554 -1.62 -6.53 13.46
C ALA A 554 -0.12 -6.57 13.88
N VAL A 555 0.72 -7.27 13.13
CA VAL A 555 2.10 -7.60 13.53
C VAL A 555 3.09 -7.21 12.44
N ARG A 556 4.26 -6.65 12.80
CA ARG A 556 5.20 -6.01 11.86
C ARG A 556 5.75 -6.99 10.82
N GLN A 557 5.71 -6.57 9.56
CA GLN A 557 6.27 -7.29 8.43
C GLN A 557 7.37 -6.47 7.77
N GLN A 558 8.43 -7.14 7.31
CA GLN A 558 9.52 -6.53 6.56
C GLN A 558 9.27 -6.71 5.05
N ILE A 559 9.69 -5.72 4.26
CA ILE A 559 9.58 -5.75 2.79
C ILE A 559 10.73 -6.58 2.18
N ASN A 560 10.40 -7.39 1.17
CA ASN A 560 11.37 -7.82 0.17
C ASN A 560 11.33 -6.85 -1.02
N SER A 561 12.43 -6.18 -1.33
CA SER A 561 12.48 -5.22 -2.44
C SER A 561 12.92 -5.83 -3.78
N LEU A 562 13.12 -7.15 -3.83
CA LEU A 562 13.37 -7.92 -5.05
C LEU A 562 12.18 -8.83 -5.40
N THR A 563 12.22 -9.39 -6.61
CA THR A 563 11.32 -10.46 -7.07
C THR A 563 11.50 -11.73 -6.23
N ALA A 564 10.50 -12.61 -6.21
CA ALA A 564 10.58 -13.89 -5.50
C ALA A 564 11.00 -15.06 -6.41
N PHE A 565 11.41 -14.78 -7.64
CA PHE A 565 11.69 -15.75 -8.68
C PHE A 565 13.17 -15.74 -9.04
N ILE A 566 13.68 -16.85 -9.57
CA ILE A 566 14.96 -16.84 -10.28
C ILE A 566 14.67 -16.24 -11.66
N ASP A 567 14.79 -14.92 -11.77
CA ASP A 567 14.55 -14.15 -13.00
C ASP A 567 15.72 -13.21 -13.41
N SER A 568 16.89 -13.43 -12.82
CA SER A 568 18.14 -12.71 -13.06
C SER A 568 18.04 -11.21 -12.70
N GLY A 569 17.32 -10.90 -11.62
CA GLY A 569 17.14 -9.55 -11.08
C GLY A 569 18.45 -8.84 -10.72
N GLN A 570 19.54 -9.59 -10.44
CA GLN A 570 20.88 -9.04 -10.23
C GLN A 570 21.45 -8.36 -11.48
N VAL A 571 21.01 -8.79 -12.68
CA VAL A 571 21.39 -8.25 -13.99
C VAL A 571 20.38 -7.20 -14.45
N TYR A 572 19.07 -7.52 -14.40
CA TYR A 572 18.02 -6.71 -15.02
C TYR A 572 17.32 -5.71 -14.08
N GLY A 573 17.41 -5.91 -12.76
CA GLY A 573 16.76 -5.09 -11.75
C GLY A 573 15.29 -5.40 -11.54
N SER A 574 14.84 -5.38 -10.28
CA SER A 574 13.45 -5.64 -9.89
C SER A 574 12.50 -4.42 -9.98
N ASP A 575 12.89 -3.40 -10.75
CA ASP A 575 12.20 -2.11 -10.89
C ASP A 575 12.24 -1.67 -12.36
N ALA A 576 11.10 -1.23 -12.92
CA ALA A 576 10.99 -0.91 -14.34
C ALA A 576 11.82 0.32 -14.78
N GLY A 577 12.05 1.28 -13.86
CA GLY A 577 12.91 2.43 -14.11
C GLY A 577 14.39 2.03 -14.12
N LEU A 578 14.80 1.21 -13.14
CA LEU A 578 16.15 0.65 -13.10
C LEU A 578 16.43 -0.21 -14.34
N ALA A 579 15.55 -1.16 -14.66
CA ALA A 579 15.65 -2.03 -15.82
C ALA A 579 15.77 -1.25 -17.15
N LYS A 580 15.00 -0.17 -17.31
CA LYS A 580 15.15 0.72 -18.47
C LYS A 580 16.48 1.48 -18.48
N SER A 581 16.97 1.91 -17.32
CA SER A 581 18.23 2.67 -17.20
C SER A 581 19.51 1.83 -17.39
N LEU A 582 19.41 0.50 -17.22
CA LEU A 582 20.50 -0.45 -17.44
C LEU A 582 20.65 -0.86 -18.91
N ARG A 583 19.59 -0.72 -19.73
CA ARG A 583 19.59 -1.04 -21.15
C ARG A 583 20.33 0.00 -21.97
N ASP A 584 20.98 -0.45 -23.04
CA ASP A 584 21.30 0.45 -24.13
C ASP A 584 20.01 0.76 -24.89
N LEU A 585 19.83 2.04 -25.20
CA LEU A 585 18.68 2.60 -25.91
C LEU A 585 19.17 3.57 -27.02
N THR A 586 20.45 3.50 -27.36
CA THR A 586 21.08 4.27 -28.45
C THR A 586 21.16 3.46 -29.75
N SER A 587 21.16 2.13 -29.65
CA SER A 587 20.92 1.20 -30.77
C SER A 587 19.68 0.33 -30.50
N ASP A 588 19.09 -0.24 -31.56
CA ASP A 588 17.99 -1.21 -31.44
C ASP A 588 18.51 -2.67 -31.37
N GLU A 589 19.71 -2.88 -30.82
CA GLU A 589 20.33 -4.22 -30.70
C GLU A 589 19.91 -4.97 -29.42
N GLY A 590 19.16 -4.33 -28.51
CA GLY A 590 18.64 -4.96 -27.28
C GLY A 590 19.67 -5.20 -26.17
N LEU A 591 20.79 -4.48 -26.23
CA LEU A 591 21.93 -4.63 -25.31
C LEU A 591 21.67 -4.04 -23.91
N LEU A 592 22.51 -4.43 -22.95
CA LEU A 592 22.73 -3.72 -21.69
C LEU A 592 23.93 -2.77 -21.83
N ARG A 593 23.85 -1.62 -21.17
CA ARG A 593 24.91 -0.60 -21.16
C ARG A 593 26.18 -1.16 -20.54
N VAL A 594 27.30 -0.74 -21.13
CA VAL A 594 28.65 -1.11 -20.71
C VAL A 594 29.41 0.10 -20.18
N ASN A 595 30.59 -0.12 -19.62
CA ASN A 595 31.47 0.96 -19.17
C ASN A 595 32.10 1.70 -20.38
N PRO A 596 31.91 3.04 -20.51
CA PRO A 596 32.50 3.80 -21.62
C PRO A 596 33.95 4.24 -21.36
N LEU A 597 34.50 4.01 -20.16
CA LEU A 597 35.83 4.49 -19.77
C LEU A 597 36.88 3.38 -19.66
N TYR A 598 36.46 2.13 -19.50
CA TYR A 598 37.34 0.99 -19.23
C TYR A 598 36.79 -0.29 -19.86
N ASN A 599 37.69 -1.11 -20.42
CA ASN A 599 37.42 -2.48 -20.85
C ASN A 599 38.43 -3.44 -20.21
N ASP A 600 38.14 -4.73 -20.28
CA ASP A 600 38.92 -5.83 -19.72
C ASP A 600 39.46 -6.68 -20.88
N SER A 601 40.65 -6.32 -21.35
CA SER A 601 41.27 -6.92 -22.56
C SER A 601 40.31 -7.00 -23.75
N GLY A 602 39.70 -5.86 -24.08
CA GLY A 602 38.69 -5.73 -25.15
C GLY A 602 37.28 -6.16 -24.77
N ARG A 603 37.06 -6.76 -23.58
CA ARG A 603 35.73 -7.21 -23.12
C ARG A 603 35.03 -6.16 -22.26
N GLU A 604 33.71 -6.22 -22.25
CA GLU A 604 32.84 -5.25 -21.59
C GLU A 604 33.00 -5.29 -20.05
N LEU A 605 32.86 -4.13 -19.41
CA LEU A 605 32.73 -3.98 -17.96
C LEU A 605 31.37 -3.35 -17.63
N LEU A 606 30.91 -3.53 -16.38
CA LEU A 606 29.68 -2.88 -15.89
C LEU A 606 29.81 -1.34 -15.92
N PRO A 607 28.73 -0.61 -16.23
CA PRO A 607 28.71 0.84 -16.14
C PRO A 607 28.88 1.30 -14.68
N PHE A 608 29.24 2.56 -14.47
CA PHE A 608 29.38 3.12 -13.12
C PHE A 608 28.07 3.73 -12.58
N THR A 609 27.93 3.74 -11.26
CA THR A 609 27.00 4.65 -10.57
C THR A 609 27.46 6.09 -10.75
N THR A 610 26.55 7.05 -10.57
CA THR A 610 26.95 8.47 -10.44
C THR A 610 27.86 8.66 -9.22
N MET A 611 28.79 9.63 -9.29
CA MET A 611 29.76 9.99 -8.23
C MET A 611 29.12 10.50 -6.92
N THR A 612 27.79 10.44 -6.79
CA THR A 612 27.03 10.80 -5.59
C THR A 612 27.19 9.78 -4.47
N ASP A 613 27.23 8.49 -4.78
CA ASP A 613 27.02 7.42 -3.80
C ASP A 613 28.35 6.70 -3.48
N ASN A 614 29.29 7.52 -2.99
CA ASN A 614 30.70 7.23 -3.14
C ASN A 614 31.35 6.45 -1.98
N ILE A 615 31.01 5.17 -1.86
CA ILE A 615 31.71 4.22 -0.96
C ILE A 615 32.89 3.49 -1.62
N CYS A 616 32.98 3.55 -2.96
CA CYS A 616 33.97 2.81 -3.75
C CYS A 616 35.25 3.59 -4.09
N THR A 617 35.27 4.93 -4.00
CA THR A 617 36.55 5.66 -4.10
C THR A 617 37.31 5.58 -2.77
N ASN A 618 37.98 4.44 -2.60
CA ASN A 618 38.80 4.10 -1.45
C ASN A 618 40.20 3.64 -1.87
N ARG A 619 40.56 3.76 -3.15
CA ARG A 619 41.81 3.25 -3.71
C ARG A 619 43.02 3.94 -3.09
N ALA A 620 43.07 5.27 -3.12
CA ALA A 620 44.18 6.05 -2.56
C ALA A 620 44.34 5.80 -1.05
N ARG A 621 43.23 5.56 -0.34
CA ARG A 621 43.23 5.19 1.09
C ARG A 621 43.78 3.78 1.33
N ILE A 622 43.42 2.80 0.50
CA ILE A 622 43.81 1.39 0.68
C ILE A 622 45.22 1.10 0.15
N THR A 623 45.69 1.81 -0.88
CA THR A 623 47.04 1.63 -1.45
C THR A 623 48.08 2.60 -0.88
N GLY A 624 47.65 3.66 -0.16
CA GLY A 624 48.51 4.75 0.30
C GLY A 624 48.98 5.73 -0.80
N ALA A 625 48.71 5.42 -2.07
CA ALA A 625 49.11 6.26 -3.20
C ALA A 625 48.13 7.43 -3.39
N LYS A 626 48.52 8.62 -2.94
CA LYS A 626 47.68 9.83 -2.91
C LYS A 626 47.04 10.19 -4.26
N ASP A 627 47.79 10.01 -5.35
CA ASP A 627 47.36 10.36 -6.72
C ASP A 627 46.70 9.17 -7.46
N ALA A 628 46.33 8.10 -6.76
CA ALA A 628 45.73 6.92 -7.38
C ALA A 628 44.34 7.25 -7.96
N LYS A 629 44.20 7.14 -9.30
CA LYS A 629 42.93 7.36 -9.99
C LYS A 629 41.81 6.50 -9.39
N GLU A 630 40.87 7.18 -8.77
CA GLU A 630 39.74 6.61 -8.03
C GLU A 630 38.61 6.11 -8.96
N VAL A 631 37.74 5.22 -8.44
CA VAL A 631 36.73 4.50 -9.22
C VAL A 631 35.36 4.47 -8.51
N PRO A 632 34.24 4.80 -9.18
CA PRO A 632 32.90 4.65 -8.62
C PRO A 632 32.50 3.18 -8.40
N CYS A 633 31.37 2.95 -7.74
CA CYS A 633 30.78 1.62 -7.71
C CYS A 633 30.25 1.22 -9.09
N PHE A 634 30.25 -0.08 -9.40
CA PHE A 634 29.53 -0.60 -10.57
C PHE A 634 28.02 -0.49 -10.37
N LEU A 635 27.30 -0.28 -11.46
CA LEU A 635 25.84 -0.23 -11.56
C LEU A 635 25.33 -1.52 -12.23
N ALA A 636 24.36 -2.18 -11.60
CA ALA A 636 23.71 -3.40 -12.08
C ALA A 636 22.26 -3.45 -11.56
N GLY A 637 21.57 -4.58 -11.75
CA GLY A 637 20.20 -4.80 -11.28
C GLY A 637 20.04 -4.86 -9.76
N ASP A 638 21.04 -5.35 -9.03
CA ASP A 638 21.08 -5.32 -7.55
C ASP A 638 22.16 -4.34 -7.04
N ALA A 639 21.81 -3.59 -5.98
CA ALA A 639 22.65 -2.53 -5.42
C ALA A 639 23.93 -3.04 -4.69
N ARG A 640 24.02 -4.34 -4.38
CA ARG A 640 25.17 -4.98 -3.72
C ARG A 640 26.23 -5.48 -4.70
N VAL A 641 26.10 -5.24 -6.01
CA VAL A 641 27.06 -5.67 -7.04
C VAL A 641 28.53 -5.37 -6.73
N SER A 642 28.81 -4.23 -6.09
CA SER A 642 30.16 -3.82 -5.69
C SER A 642 30.57 -4.27 -4.28
N GLU A 643 29.76 -5.10 -3.59
CA GLU A 643 30.05 -5.52 -2.20
C GLU A 643 31.42 -6.17 -2.10
N ASN A 644 31.72 -7.16 -2.94
CA ASN A 644 33.04 -7.78 -3.04
C ASN A 644 33.40 -8.06 -4.51
N ILE A 645 34.70 -8.11 -4.81
CA ILE A 645 35.19 -8.20 -6.20
C ILE A 645 34.77 -9.50 -6.92
N ALA A 646 34.56 -10.61 -6.19
CA ALA A 646 34.11 -11.87 -6.78
C ALA A 646 32.65 -11.80 -7.26
N LEU A 647 31.78 -11.18 -6.46
CA LEU A 647 30.41 -10.86 -6.86
C LEU A 647 30.40 -9.91 -8.06
N SER A 648 31.23 -8.85 -8.05
CA SER A 648 31.36 -7.92 -9.19
C SER A 648 31.79 -8.63 -10.48
N SER A 649 32.69 -9.61 -10.40
CA SER A 649 33.08 -10.45 -11.54
C SER A 649 31.92 -11.29 -12.07
N LEU A 650 31.06 -11.87 -11.21
CA LEU A 650 29.87 -12.61 -11.67
C LEU A 650 28.83 -11.69 -12.35
N HIS A 651 28.51 -10.52 -11.78
CA HIS A 651 27.62 -9.56 -12.45
C HIS A 651 28.17 -9.15 -13.83
N THR A 652 29.49 -8.93 -13.94
CA THR A 652 30.13 -8.54 -15.21
C THR A 652 30.16 -9.68 -16.23
N LEU A 653 30.40 -10.93 -15.80
CA LEU A 653 30.33 -12.11 -16.65
C LEU A 653 28.95 -12.27 -17.33
N LEU A 654 27.90 -11.88 -16.61
CA LEU A 654 26.51 -12.11 -16.99
C LEU A 654 25.88 -10.91 -17.72
N LEU A 655 26.42 -9.70 -17.54
CA LEU A 655 26.29 -8.60 -18.49
C LEU A 655 26.77 -9.03 -19.89
N ARG A 656 27.99 -9.60 -19.96
CA ARG A 656 28.59 -10.07 -21.22
C ARG A 656 27.74 -11.16 -21.88
N GLU A 657 27.27 -12.15 -21.12
CA GLU A 657 26.44 -13.24 -21.67
C GLU A 657 25.10 -12.71 -22.23
N HIS A 658 24.45 -11.74 -21.58
CA HIS A 658 23.26 -11.09 -22.15
C HIS A 658 23.58 -10.41 -23.49
N ASN A 659 24.66 -9.61 -23.55
CA ASN A 659 25.06 -8.91 -24.76
C ASN A 659 25.52 -9.88 -25.88
N ARG A 660 26.13 -11.02 -25.52
CA ARG A 660 26.47 -12.11 -26.45
C ARG A 660 25.22 -12.77 -27.02
N LEU A 661 24.23 -13.08 -26.16
CA LEU A 661 22.95 -13.66 -26.54
C LEU A 661 22.16 -12.72 -27.46
N ALA A 662 22.03 -11.43 -27.11
CA ALA A 662 21.33 -10.44 -27.93
C ALA A 662 21.96 -10.33 -29.33
N ARG A 663 23.29 -10.21 -29.43
CA ARG A 663 24.01 -10.18 -30.72
C ARG A 663 23.87 -11.48 -31.54
N ALA A 664 23.81 -12.64 -30.87
CA ALA A 664 23.58 -13.92 -31.55
C ALA A 664 22.14 -14.05 -32.06
N LEU A 665 21.16 -13.62 -31.28
CA LEU A 665 19.74 -13.59 -31.67
C LEU A 665 19.47 -12.58 -32.80
N ALA A 666 20.16 -11.43 -32.82
CA ALA A 666 20.05 -10.44 -33.89
C ALA A 666 20.55 -11.00 -35.24
N LYS A 667 21.66 -11.75 -35.21
CA LYS A 667 22.17 -12.46 -36.40
C LYS A 667 21.26 -13.60 -36.86
N LEU A 668 20.56 -14.26 -35.93
CA LEU A 668 19.64 -15.36 -36.24
C LEU A 668 18.28 -14.86 -36.75
N ASN A 669 17.82 -13.72 -36.23
CA ASN A 669 16.54 -13.08 -36.55
C ASN A 669 16.73 -11.59 -36.84
N PRO A 670 17.21 -11.19 -38.04
CA PRO A 670 17.46 -9.79 -38.38
C PRO A 670 16.22 -8.88 -38.40
N HIS A 671 15.02 -9.47 -38.25
CA HIS A 671 13.74 -8.78 -38.19
C HIS A 671 13.25 -8.51 -36.75
N TRP A 672 13.98 -8.95 -35.71
CA TRP A 672 13.64 -8.65 -34.31
C TRP A 672 14.18 -7.28 -33.89
N SER A 673 13.30 -6.45 -33.32
CA SER A 673 13.69 -5.18 -32.69
C SER A 673 14.43 -5.37 -31.37
N GLY A 674 15.06 -4.31 -30.89
CA GLY A 674 15.86 -4.28 -29.66
C GLY A 674 15.07 -4.61 -28.40
N GLU A 675 13.78 -4.25 -28.33
CA GLU A 675 12.90 -4.73 -27.26
C GLU A 675 12.77 -6.25 -27.27
N ARG A 676 12.60 -6.85 -28.46
CA ARG A 676 12.45 -8.28 -28.62
C ARG A 676 13.76 -9.02 -28.32
N LEU A 677 14.88 -8.52 -28.82
CA LEU A 677 16.23 -9.03 -28.55
C LEU A 677 16.54 -9.00 -27.05
N TYR A 678 16.27 -7.87 -26.39
CA TYR A 678 16.43 -7.72 -24.94
C TYR A 678 15.59 -8.75 -24.16
N GLN A 679 14.29 -8.89 -24.46
CA GLN A 679 13.41 -9.77 -23.69
C GLN A 679 13.70 -11.26 -23.92
N GLU A 680 14.08 -11.69 -25.12
CA GLU A 680 14.47 -13.10 -25.36
C GLU A 680 15.84 -13.42 -24.75
N ALA A 681 16.84 -12.54 -24.85
CA ALA A 681 18.12 -12.73 -24.15
C ALA A 681 17.93 -12.77 -22.62
N ARG A 682 17.10 -11.87 -22.05
CA ARG A 682 16.69 -11.89 -20.63
C ARG A 682 15.97 -13.19 -20.24
N LYS A 683 15.09 -13.70 -21.11
CA LYS A 683 14.34 -14.93 -20.88
C LYS A 683 15.23 -16.17 -20.92
N ILE A 684 16.18 -16.25 -21.85
CA ILE A 684 17.21 -17.30 -21.90
C ILE A 684 18.07 -17.24 -20.63
N MET A 685 18.52 -16.04 -20.23
CA MET A 685 19.32 -15.85 -19.03
C MET A 685 18.60 -16.29 -17.76
N GLY A 686 17.33 -15.90 -17.54
CA GLY A 686 16.55 -16.39 -16.41
C GLY A 686 16.45 -17.93 -16.41
N ALA A 687 16.21 -18.53 -17.56
CA ALA A 687 16.13 -19.99 -17.71
C ALA A 687 17.47 -20.71 -17.46
N TYR A 688 18.62 -20.13 -17.87
CA TYR A 688 19.94 -20.65 -17.48
C TYR A 688 20.08 -20.73 -15.96
N PHE A 689 19.73 -19.67 -15.23
CA PHE A 689 19.85 -19.66 -13.77
C PHE A 689 18.85 -20.59 -13.10
N GLN A 690 17.66 -20.77 -13.65
CA GLN A 690 16.71 -21.80 -13.20
C GLN A 690 17.29 -23.22 -13.36
N VAL A 691 17.90 -23.54 -14.51
CA VAL A 691 18.59 -24.82 -14.75
C VAL A 691 19.79 -25.01 -13.81
N ILE A 692 20.76 -24.09 -13.82
CA ILE A 692 22.02 -24.22 -13.08
C ILE A 692 21.75 -24.29 -11.57
N THR A 693 20.81 -23.48 -11.06
CA THR A 693 20.47 -23.49 -9.63
C THR A 693 19.90 -24.84 -9.19
N PHE A 694 18.97 -25.43 -9.95
CA PHE A 694 18.31 -26.68 -9.54
C PHE A 694 19.12 -27.94 -9.88
N ARG A 695 19.76 -27.98 -11.05
CA ARG A 695 20.52 -29.14 -11.56
C ARG A 695 21.88 -29.28 -10.87
N ASP A 696 22.59 -28.16 -10.72
CA ASP A 696 24.01 -28.17 -10.35
C ASP A 696 24.23 -27.65 -8.92
N TYR A 697 23.60 -26.55 -8.53
CA TYR A 697 23.88 -25.90 -7.24
C TYR A 697 23.16 -26.55 -6.04
N LEU A 698 21.82 -26.60 -6.03
CA LEU A 698 21.03 -26.96 -4.85
C LEU A 698 21.34 -28.36 -4.30
N ARG A 699 21.75 -29.30 -5.16
CA ARG A 699 22.19 -30.65 -4.79
C ARG A 699 23.36 -30.68 -3.80
N HIS A 700 24.24 -29.68 -3.85
CA HIS A 700 25.39 -29.52 -2.96
C HIS A 700 25.02 -28.83 -1.65
N ILE A 701 23.87 -28.15 -1.61
CA ILE A 701 23.37 -27.46 -0.42
C ILE A 701 22.44 -28.36 0.39
N VAL A 702 21.29 -28.75 -0.15
CA VAL A 702 20.28 -29.54 0.59
C VAL A 702 20.49 -31.06 0.51
N GLY A 703 21.50 -31.51 -0.24
CA GLY A 703 21.87 -32.91 -0.39
C GLY A 703 20.96 -33.71 -1.33
N PRO A 704 21.48 -34.77 -1.99
CA PRO A 704 20.76 -35.54 -3.01
C PRO A 704 19.46 -36.19 -2.50
N LYS A 705 19.40 -36.60 -1.22
CA LYS A 705 18.19 -37.18 -0.61
C LYS A 705 17.00 -36.21 -0.59
N ILE A 706 17.25 -34.91 -0.40
CA ILE A 706 16.20 -33.87 -0.39
C ILE A 706 15.84 -33.46 -1.83
N ILE A 707 16.82 -33.41 -2.75
CA ILE A 707 16.54 -33.24 -4.18
C ILE A 707 15.60 -34.35 -4.67
N ALA A 708 15.99 -35.62 -4.48
CA ALA A 708 15.20 -36.79 -4.90
C ALA A 708 13.77 -36.78 -4.33
N LYS A 709 13.59 -36.32 -3.09
CA LYS A 709 12.31 -36.29 -2.37
C LYS A 709 11.39 -35.10 -2.72
N ARG A 710 11.93 -33.96 -3.17
CA ARG A 710 11.16 -32.71 -3.30
C ARG A 710 11.38 -31.91 -4.59
N LEU A 711 12.59 -31.93 -5.16
CA LEU A 711 13.00 -31.01 -6.23
C LEU A 711 13.37 -31.70 -7.56
N SER A 712 13.52 -33.03 -7.56
CA SER A 712 13.85 -33.88 -8.70
C SER A 712 12.93 -33.66 -9.92
N THR A 713 11.63 -33.92 -9.76
CA THR A 713 10.63 -33.75 -10.82
C THR A 713 9.91 -32.41 -10.68
N TYR A 714 9.63 -31.73 -11.79
CA TYR A 714 8.73 -30.58 -11.83
C TYR A 714 7.29 -31.05 -12.06
N PRO A 715 6.32 -30.72 -11.19
CA PRO A 715 4.94 -31.17 -11.33
C PRO A 715 4.04 -30.19 -12.12
N GLY A 716 4.63 -29.20 -12.81
CA GLY A 716 3.89 -28.12 -13.47
C GLY A 716 3.70 -26.87 -12.60
N TYR A 717 3.14 -25.82 -13.22
CA TYR A 717 2.75 -24.57 -12.56
C TYR A 717 1.42 -24.73 -11.80
N ALA A 718 1.33 -24.12 -10.62
CA ALA A 718 0.15 -24.16 -9.76
C ALA A 718 -0.15 -22.77 -9.19
N GLU A 719 -1.20 -22.11 -9.70
CA GLU A 719 -1.57 -20.72 -9.32
C GLU A 719 -1.98 -20.57 -7.84
N ASN A 720 -2.29 -21.66 -7.15
CA ASN A 720 -2.59 -21.67 -5.71
C ASN A 720 -1.36 -21.80 -4.80
N VAL A 721 -0.15 -21.98 -5.36
CA VAL A 721 1.10 -21.97 -4.59
C VAL A 721 1.54 -20.53 -4.31
N ASP A 722 2.05 -20.28 -3.10
CA ASP A 722 2.69 -19.02 -2.71
C ASP A 722 4.22 -19.09 -2.89
N PRO A 723 4.78 -18.62 -4.04
CA PRO A 723 6.21 -18.45 -4.29
C PRO A 723 6.87 -17.32 -3.49
N THR A 724 6.12 -16.46 -2.79
CA THR A 724 6.72 -15.32 -2.05
C THR A 724 7.84 -15.80 -1.13
N ILE A 725 8.95 -15.04 -1.06
CA ILE A 725 10.06 -15.40 -0.19
C ILE A 725 9.63 -15.33 1.27
N SER A 726 9.93 -16.38 2.03
CA SER A 726 9.61 -16.46 3.44
C SER A 726 10.64 -15.71 4.29
N ASN A 727 10.16 -15.06 5.35
CA ASN A 727 11.02 -14.23 6.19
C ASN A 727 12.16 -15.06 6.83
N VAL A 728 11.90 -16.32 7.20
CA VAL A 728 12.90 -17.25 7.74
C VAL A 728 13.97 -17.65 6.72
N PHE A 729 13.63 -17.76 5.42
CA PHE A 729 14.59 -18.07 4.36
C PHE A 729 15.61 -16.93 4.21
N ALA A 730 15.12 -15.72 3.94
CA ALA A 730 15.95 -14.53 3.71
C ALA A 730 16.70 -14.03 4.96
N THR A 731 16.23 -14.36 6.17
CA THR A 731 16.76 -13.82 7.42
C THR A 731 17.64 -14.81 8.19
N ALA A 732 17.45 -16.11 7.99
CA ALA A 732 18.22 -17.14 8.69
C ALA A 732 18.69 -18.27 7.76
N ALA A 733 17.78 -19.03 7.14
CA ALA A 733 18.13 -20.32 6.56
C ALA A 733 19.08 -20.22 5.36
N TYR A 734 18.89 -19.25 4.46
CA TYR A 734 19.77 -19.08 3.29
C TYR A 734 21.09 -18.37 3.63
N ARG A 735 21.21 -17.80 4.83
CA ARG A 735 22.44 -17.16 5.33
C ARG A 735 23.51 -18.13 5.86
N PHE A 736 23.26 -19.44 5.77
CA PHE A 736 24.27 -20.47 6.05
C PHE A 736 25.58 -20.22 5.27
N ALA A 737 25.48 -19.67 4.06
CA ALA A 737 26.61 -19.39 3.18
C ALA A 737 27.65 -18.44 3.80
N HIS A 738 27.28 -17.59 4.76
CA HIS A 738 28.23 -16.75 5.50
C HIS A 738 29.32 -17.55 6.23
N LEU A 739 29.02 -18.80 6.62
CA LEU A 739 29.97 -19.70 7.28
C LEU A 739 30.83 -20.50 6.27
N ALA A 740 30.56 -20.38 4.96
CA ALA A 740 31.33 -20.99 3.88
C ALA A 740 32.21 -19.96 3.12
N ILE A 741 32.25 -18.70 3.58
CA ILE A 741 33.11 -17.65 3.02
C ILE A 741 34.56 -17.82 3.51
N GLN A 742 35.50 -17.74 2.57
CA GLN A 742 36.94 -17.71 2.85
C GLN A 742 37.38 -16.29 3.28
N PRO A 743 38.40 -16.15 4.15
CA PRO A 743 38.94 -14.84 4.55
C PRO A 743 39.82 -14.20 3.47
N SER A 744 39.86 -14.78 2.26
CA SER A 744 40.56 -14.25 1.10
C SER A 744 39.72 -14.45 -0.16
N ILE A 745 39.70 -13.46 -1.07
CA ILE A 745 39.31 -13.65 -2.46
C ILE A 745 40.57 -14.06 -3.24
N PHE A 746 40.53 -15.26 -3.83
CA PHE A 746 41.67 -15.82 -4.55
C PHE A 746 41.81 -15.24 -5.96
N ARG A 747 43.05 -15.07 -6.43
CA ARG A 747 43.37 -14.64 -7.79
C ARG A 747 44.48 -15.48 -8.39
N LEU A 748 44.21 -16.11 -9.53
CA LEU A 748 45.11 -17.08 -10.15
C LEU A 748 45.56 -16.69 -11.56
N ASP A 749 46.79 -17.04 -11.91
CA ASP A 749 47.35 -16.89 -13.26
C ASP A 749 46.75 -17.92 -14.25
N GLU A 750 47.20 -17.87 -15.50
CA GLU A 750 46.88 -18.87 -16.55
C GLU A 750 47.18 -20.32 -16.13
N ASN A 751 48.05 -20.52 -15.14
CA ASN A 751 48.45 -21.83 -14.65
C ASN A 751 47.63 -22.32 -13.44
N PHE A 752 46.64 -21.56 -12.98
CA PHE A 752 45.91 -21.76 -11.73
C PHE A 752 46.82 -21.72 -10.47
N LYS A 753 47.96 -21.03 -10.54
CA LYS A 753 48.80 -20.67 -9.40
C LYS A 753 48.44 -19.26 -8.91
N GLU A 754 48.84 -18.89 -7.69
CA GLU A 754 48.61 -17.52 -7.20
C GLU A 754 49.24 -16.49 -8.16
N HIS A 755 48.46 -15.48 -8.55
CA HIS A 755 48.83 -14.56 -9.61
C HIS A 755 49.98 -13.64 -9.17
N SER A 756 51.20 -13.86 -9.67
CA SER A 756 52.45 -13.20 -9.24
C SER A 756 52.36 -11.68 -9.03
N ARG A 757 51.73 -10.94 -9.95
CA ARG A 757 51.55 -9.48 -9.85
C ARG A 757 50.35 -9.04 -9.00
N PHE A 758 49.35 -9.90 -8.82
CA PHE A 758 48.03 -9.58 -8.30
C PHE A 758 47.53 -10.69 -7.36
N GLY A 759 48.30 -10.97 -6.30
CA GLY A 759 48.03 -12.06 -5.36
C GLY A 759 46.69 -11.97 -4.63
N ASN A 760 46.45 -12.96 -3.76
CA ASN A 760 45.20 -13.17 -3.04
C ASN A 760 44.85 -11.98 -2.11
N VAL A 761 43.61 -11.50 -2.15
CA VAL A 761 43.17 -10.31 -1.40
C VAL A 761 42.46 -10.73 -0.12
N LYS A 762 42.87 -10.24 1.06
CA LYS A 762 42.14 -10.47 2.31
C LYS A 762 40.75 -9.84 2.25
N LEU A 763 39.72 -10.58 2.67
CA LEU A 763 38.31 -10.25 2.44
C LEU A 763 37.94 -8.85 2.95
N HIS A 764 38.40 -8.47 4.15
CA HIS A 764 38.17 -7.12 4.70
C HIS A 764 38.69 -5.98 3.79
N THR A 765 39.70 -6.24 2.95
CA THR A 765 40.28 -5.29 1.96
C THR A 765 39.83 -5.52 0.51
N ALA A 766 38.88 -6.43 0.30
CA ALA A 766 38.22 -6.70 -0.98
C ALA A 766 36.79 -6.13 -1.05
N PHE A 767 36.25 -5.61 0.07
CA PHE A 767 34.93 -5.01 0.10
C PHE A 767 34.91 -3.63 -0.58
N TYR A 768 33.95 -3.38 -1.47
CA TYR A 768 33.79 -2.09 -2.19
C TYR A 768 35.04 -1.61 -2.95
N THR A 769 35.88 -2.53 -3.45
CA THR A 769 37.09 -2.20 -4.24
C THR A 769 36.95 -2.55 -5.74
N PRO A 770 35.99 -1.98 -6.51
CA PRO A 770 35.81 -2.30 -7.93
C PRO A 770 37.03 -1.90 -8.78
N TRP A 771 37.83 -0.95 -8.31
CA TRP A 771 39.10 -0.57 -8.90
C TRP A 771 40.10 -1.74 -9.05
N ARG A 772 39.98 -2.81 -8.25
CA ARG A 772 40.80 -4.03 -8.43
C ARG A 772 40.45 -4.77 -9.70
N VAL A 773 39.17 -4.84 -10.07
CA VAL A 773 38.75 -5.46 -11.34
C VAL A 773 39.32 -4.67 -12.54
N ILE A 774 39.40 -3.35 -12.42
CA ILE A 774 39.88 -2.46 -13.50
C ILE A 774 41.41 -2.42 -13.61
N PHE A 775 42.14 -2.42 -12.49
CA PHE A 775 43.58 -2.18 -12.47
C PHE A 775 44.44 -3.36 -11.99
N GLU A 776 43.84 -4.43 -11.48
CA GLU A 776 44.53 -5.61 -10.93
C GLU A 776 44.11 -6.93 -11.60
N GLY A 777 43.98 -6.90 -12.93
CA GLY A 777 43.97 -8.11 -13.77
C GLY A 777 42.64 -8.54 -14.39
N GLY A 778 41.58 -7.74 -14.32
CA GLY A 778 40.31 -8.06 -14.99
C GLY A 778 39.45 -9.09 -14.26
N LEU A 779 38.57 -9.77 -14.99
CA LEU A 779 37.76 -10.88 -14.45
C LEU A 779 38.56 -12.16 -14.27
N ASP A 780 39.41 -12.49 -15.23
CA ASP A 780 39.91 -13.86 -15.42
C ASP A 780 40.65 -14.42 -14.18
N PRO A 781 41.54 -13.68 -13.49
CA PRO A 781 42.22 -14.21 -12.30
C PRO A 781 41.25 -14.52 -11.15
N ILE A 782 40.20 -13.70 -11.01
CA ILE A 782 39.17 -13.87 -9.97
C ILE A 782 38.29 -15.09 -10.32
N ILE A 783 37.85 -15.22 -11.57
CA ILE A 783 37.04 -16.37 -12.01
C ILE A 783 37.84 -17.69 -11.91
N ARG A 784 39.13 -17.71 -12.29
CA ARG A 784 40.02 -18.86 -12.03
C ARG A 784 40.12 -19.16 -10.53
N GLY A 785 40.23 -18.13 -9.69
CA GLY A 785 40.20 -18.26 -8.23
C GLY A 785 38.92 -18.88 -7.68
N LEU A 786 37.76 -18.55 -8.26
CA LEU A 786 36.46 -19.11 -7.85
C LEU A 786 36.32 -20.59 -8.21
N VAL A 787 36.75 -21.02 -9.40
CA VAL A 787 36.61 -22.41 -9.86
C VAL A 787 37.79 -23.31 -9.49
N GLY A 788 38.98 -22.74 -9.22
CA GLY A 788 40.22 -23.47 -8.95
C GLY A 788 40.62 -23.58 -7.47
N GLN A 789 39.98 -22.84 -6.56
CA GLN A 789 40.20 -22.95 -5.12
C GLN A 789 38.99 -23.50 -4.38
N LYS A 790 39.24 -24.05 -3.19
CA LYS A 790 38.22 -24.68 -2.32
C LYS A 790 37.37 -23.63 -1.59
N ALA A 791 36.10 -23.94 -1.35
CA ALA A 791 35.28 -23.20 -0.39
C ALA A 791 35.82 -23.37 1.05
N LYS A 792 35.39 -22.52 1.99
CA LYS A 792 35.55 -22.82 3.42
C LYS A 792 34.51 -23.88 3.79
N LEU A 793 34.92 -24.92 4.51
CA LEU A 793 33.99 -25.85 5.14
C LEU A 793 33.44 -25.22 6.42
N ASN A 794 32.12 -25.22 6.60
CA ASN A 794 31.54 -24.95 7.93
C ASN A 794 31.61 -26.22 8.77
N THR A 795 32.07 -26.11 10.02
CA THR A 795 32.00 -27.18 11.02
C THR A 795 31.59 -26.56 12.35
N GLN A 796 31.19 -27.39 13.33
CA GLN A 796 30.66 -26.90 14.61
C GLN A 796 31.67 -26.06 15.40
N ASP A 797 32.96 -26.38 15.29
CA ASP A 797 34.04 -25.68 15.99
C ASP A 797 34.69 -24.59 15.11
N HIS A 798 34.40 -24.59 13.79
CA HIS A 798 34.95 -23.68 12.80
C HIS A 798 33.82 -22.98 12.01
N MET A 799 33.01 -22.20 12.72
CA MET A 799 31.84 -21.51 12.17
C MET A 799 32.19 -20.27 11.32
N MET A 800 32.45 -19.10 11.93
CA MET A 800 32.64 -17.83 11.21
C MET A 800 34.04 -17.22 11.45
N ASN A 801 34.74 -16.96 10.34
CA ASN A 801 36.09 -16.41 10.33
C ASN A 801 36.14 -14.96 10.87
N ASN A 802 37.35 -14.51 11.24
CA ASN A 802 37.55 -13.18 11.83
C ASN A 802 37.38 -12.03 10.83
N ASP A 803 37.57 -12.25 9.52
CA ASP A 803 37.28 -11.26 8.47
C ASP A 803 35.80 -10.83 8.46
N LEU A 804 34.89 -11.73 8.86
CA LEU A 804 33.45 -11.46 8.97
C LEU A 804 32.97 -11.18 10.39
N ARG A 805 33.53 -11.85 11.41
CA ARG A 805 33.11 -11.71 12.81
C ARG A 805 33.73 -10.51 13.52
N ASP A 806 34.97 -10.16 13.20
CA ASP A 806 35.70 -9.07 13.86
C ASP A 806 36.15 -7.92 12.94
N ARG A 807 36.19 -8.12 11.61
CA ARG A 807 36.72 -7.16 10.64
C ARG A 807 35.75 -6.78 9.49
N LEU A 808 34.44 -6.98 9.65
CA LEU A 808 33.48 -6.67 8.59
C LEU A 808 33.49 -5.16 8.28
N PHE A 809 33.91 -4.83 7.05
CA PHE A 809 34.20 -3.48 6.56
C PHE A 809 35.25 -2.72 7.40
N GLU A 810 36.32 -3.41 7.86
CA GLU A 810 37.46 -2.82 8.56
C GLU A 810 38.25 -1.84 7.66
N PHE A 811 37.84 -0.57 7.70
CA PHE A 811 38.54 0.56 7.08
C PHE A 811 38.91 1.66 8.09
N VAL A 812 38.52 1.47 9.34
CA VAL A 812 38.75 2.30 10.54
C VAL A 812 38.66 1.37 11.76
N ASP A 813 39.13 1.81 12.93
CA ASP A 813 39.40 0.97 14.12
C ASP A 813 38.23 0.12 14.65
N LEU A 814 36.97 0.48 14.36
CA LEU A 814 35.77 -0.22 14.83
C LEU A 814 34.94 -0.83 13.69
N ALA A 815 35.31 -2.04 13.27
CA ALA A 815 34.58 -2.86 12.31
C ALA A 815 33.26 -3.45 12.85
N LEU A 816 32.43 -4.04 11.98
CA LEU A 816 31.18 -4.72 12.36
C LEU A 816 31.42 -6.22 12.70
N ASP A 817 30.32 -6.96 12.95
CA ASP A 817 30.31 -8.41 13.22
C ASP A 817 29.11 -9.04 12.49
N LEU A 818 29.35 -9.84 11.45
CA LEU A 818 28.29 -10.42 10.64
C LEU A 818 27.44 -11.46 11.40
N ALA A 819 28.04 -12.21 12.32
CA ALA A 819 27.34 -13.20 13.15
C ALA A 819 26.35 -12.49 14.10
N ALA A 820 26.81 -11.47 14.81
CA ALA A 820 25.96 -10.66 15.69
C ALA A 820 24.87 -9.91 14.90
N LEU A 821 25.20 -9.37 13.72
CA LEU A 821 24.23 -8.73 12.82
C LEU A 821 23.12 -9.69 12.35
N ASN A 822 23.45 -10.95 12.04
CA ASN A 822 22.47 -11.95 11.63
C ASN A 822 21.51 -12.33 12.77
N LEU A 823 22.04 -12.58 13.96
CA LEU A 823 21.25 -12.85 15.17
C LEU A 823 20.31 -11.68 15.50
N GLN A 824 20.83 -10.45 15.56
CA GLN A 824 20.02 -9.26 15.83
C GLN A 824 18.95 -9.03 14.76
N ARG A 825 19.23 -9.35 13.48
CA ARG A 825 18.25 -9.28 12.39
C ARG A 825 17.13 -10.32 12.51
N GLY A 826 17.44 -11.53 12.99
CA GLY A 826 16.43 -12.54 13.32
C GLY A 826 15.44 -12.05 14.38
N ARG A 827 15.95 -11.38 15.43
CA ARG A 827 15.14 -10.78 16.49
C ARG A 827 14.33 -9.57 16.01
N ASP A 828 14.93 -8.69 15.19
CA ASP A 828 14.26 -7.55 14.53
C ASP A 828 13.09 -7.98 13.62
N HIS A 829 13.27 -9.09 12.91
CA HIS A 829 12.26 -9.69 12.05
C HIS A 829 11.22 -10.52 12.82
N GLY A 830 11.35 -10.66 14.15
CA GLY A 830 10.45 -11.45 14.98
C GLY A 830 10.38 -12.92 14.55
N LEU A 831 11.52 -13.53 14.23
CA LEU A 831 11.56 -14.96 13.90
C LEU A 831 11.25 -15.81 15.16
N PRO A 832 10.43 -16.87 15.03
CA PRO A 832 10.32 -17.92 16.05
C PRO A 832 11.67 -18.62 16.32
N GLY A 833 11.80 -19.19 17.51
CA GLY A 833 12.99 -19.91 17.96
C GLY A 833 13.20 -21.26 17.26
N TYR A 834 14.36 -21.86 17.51
CA TYR A 834 14.82 -23.10 16.88
C TYR A 834 13.78 -24.25 16.91
N ASN A 835 13.19 -24.54 18.07
CA ASN A 835 12.21 -25.62 18.23
C ASN A 835 10.89 -25.38 17.47
N ASP A 836 10.40 -24.14 17.37
CA ASP A 836 9.22 -23.80 16.56
C ASP A 836 9.46 -24.19 15.08
N TRP A 837 10.68 -23.99 14.57
CA TRP A 837 11.05 -24.35 13.20
C TRP A 837 11.37 -25.84 13.00
N ARG A 838 12.01 -26.52 13.96
CA ARG A 838 12.12 -28.01 13.90
C ARG A 838 10.74 -28.67 13.92
N LYS A 839 9.80 -28.16 14.73
CA LYS A 839 8.39 -28.60 14.73
C LYS A 839 7.71 -28.39 13.36
N PHE A 840 7.87 -27.21 12.75
CA PHE A 840 7.39 -26.96 11.38
C PHE A 840 7.93 -27.97 10.36
N CYS A 841 9.22 -28.32 10.46
CA CYS A 841 9.87 -29.31 9.60
C CYS A 841 9.59 -30.79 9.98
N LYS A 842 8.74 -31.05 10.98
CA LYS A 842 8.44 -32.39 11.53
C LYS A 842 9.69 -33.12 12.09
N LEU A 843 10.65 -32.34 12.59
CA LEU A 843 11.87 -32.81 13.23
C LEU A 843 11.72 -32.80 14.76
N SER A 844 12.58 -33.53 15.47
CA SER A 844 12.61 -33.55 16.95
C SER A 844 12.74 -32.13 17.55
N GLN A 845 11.98 -31.84 18.61
CA GLN A 845 12.10 -30.62 19.40
C GLN A 845 12.81 -30.95 20.73
N PRO A 846 14.14 -30.81 20.83
CA PRO A 846 14.87 -31.10 22.06
C PRO A 846 14.47 -30.17 23.21
N LYS A 847 14.35 -30.70 24.42
CA LYS A 847 13.96 -29.98 25.64
C LYS A 847 15.13 -29.72 26.59
N ASP A 848 16.12 -30.61 26.59
CA ASP A 848 17.24 -30.61 27.53
C ASP A 848 18.60 -30.83 26.84
N LEU A 849 19.68 -30.86 27.63
CA LEU A 849 21.04 -31.08 27.13
C LEU A 849 21.22 -32.42 26.42
N ARG A 850 20.61 -33.51 26.91
CA ARG A 850 20.74 -34.85 26.32
C ARG A 850 20.02 -34.93 24.97
N GLU A 851 18.83 -34.35 24.87
CA GLU A 851 18.08 -34.27 23.62
C GLU A 851 18.77 -33.33 22.61
N LEU A 852 19.27 -32.16 23.05
CA LEU A 852 19.97 -31.22 22.16
C LEU A 852 21.31 -31.79 21.68
N ALA A 853 22.11 -32.39 22.57
CA ALA A 853 23.36 -33.07 22.21
C ALA A 853 23.13 -34.18 21.18
N LYS A 854 22.01 -34.93 21.28
CA LYS A 854 21.62 -35.94 20.29
C LYS A 854 21.22 -35.34 18.93
N VAL A 855 20.62 -34.14 18.91
CA VAL A 855 20.24 -33.45 17.65
C VAL A 855 21.45 -32.81 16.97
N LEU A 856 22.37 -32.24 17.74
CA LEU A 856 23.60 -31.64 17.22
C LEU A 856 24.71 -32.68 16.97
N ASN A 857 24.60 -33.89 17.52
CA ASN A 857 25.68 -34.88 17.61
C ASN A 857 26.95 -34.31 18.27
N ASN A 858 26.78 -33.37 19.21
CA ASN A 858 27.84 -32.64 19.89
C ASN A 858 27.34 -32.16 21.26
N THR A 859 27.94 -32.69 22.33
CA THR A 859 27.50 -32.43 23.71
C THR A 859 27.97 -31.07 24.22
N ASP A 860 29.19 -30.66 23.87
CA ASP A 860 29.79 -29.42 24.37
C ASP A 860 29.17 -28.20 23.69
N LEU A 861 28.92 -28.24 22.37
CA LEU A 861 28.14 -27.22 21.68
C LEU A 861 26.70 -27.12 22.21
N ALA A 862 26.06 -28.25 22.53
CA ALA A 862 24.72 -28.25 23.13
C ALA A 862 24.72 -27.62 24.54
N LYS A 863 25.77 -27.87 25.33
CA LYS A 863 25.98 -27.25 26.65
C LYS A 863 26.23 -25.75 26.52
N ASP A 864 27.14 -25.34 25.64
CA ASP A 864 27.48 -23.93 25.40
C ASP A 864 26.28 -23.11 24.90
N LEU A 865 25.40 -23.71 24.09
CA LEU A 865 24.13 -23.09 23.69
C LEU A 865 23.15 -22.98 24.87
N LEU A 866 23.03 -24.00 25.73
CA LEU A 866 22.14 -23.95 26.90
C LEU A 866 22.63 -22.98 27.99
N ASP A 867 23.94 -22.89 28.23
CA ASP A 867 24.54 -21.88 29.10
C ASP A 867 24.21 -20.44 28.66
N LEU A 868 23.96 -20.22 27.36
CA LEU A 868 23.64 -18.91 26.79
C LEU A 868 22.13 -18.64 26.71
N TYR A 869 21.32 -19.64 26.34
CA TYR A 869 19.89 -19.47 26.02
C TYR A 869 18.93 -20.05 27.07
N GLY A 870 19.40 -20.91 27.97
CA GLY A 870 18.64 -21.60 29.03
C GLY A 870 17.76 -22.76 28.54
N THR A 871 17.09 -22.62 27.39
CA THR A 871 16.26 -23.64 26.75
C THR A 871 16.51 -23.66 25.23
N PRO A 872 16.40 -24.83 24.54
CA PRO A 872 16.47 -24.88 23.08
C PRO A 872 15.36 -24.06 22.39
N ASP A 873 14.25 -23.78 23.07
CA ASP A 873 13.17 -22.91 22.55
C ASP A 873 13.61 -21.46 22.34
N ASN A 874 14.62 -21.00 23.07
CA ASN A 874 15.15 -19.63 23.01
C ASN A 874 16.25 -19.45 21.96
N ILE A 875 16.81 -20.54 21.40
CA ILE A 875 17.92 -20.47 20.46
C ILE A 875 17.46 -19.75 19.18
N ASP A 876 18.16 -18.67 18.81
CA ASP A 876 17.90 -17.93 17.57
C ASP A 876 18.06 -18.89 16.37
N VAL A 877 17.04 -19.00 15.52
CA VAL A 877 16.98 -20.00 14.43
C VAL A 877 18.19 -19.97 13.47
N PHE A 878 18.88 -18.82 13.34
CA PHE A 878 20.14 -18.74 12.59
C PHE A 878 21.23 -19.63 13.19
N VAL A 879 21.60 -19.46 14.48
CA VAL A 879 22.68 -20.26 15.09
C VAL A 879 22.25 -21.71 15.29
N GLY A 880 20.99 -21.96 15.67
CA GLY A 880 20.47 -23.33 15.80
C GLY A 880 20.54 -24.14 14.50
N GLY A 881 20.21 -23.52 13.35
CA GLY A 881 20.22 -24.21 12.05
C GLY A 881 21.60 -24.40 11.41
N VAL A 882 22.61 -23.59 11.76
CA VAL A 882 24.02 -23.79 11.32
C VAL A 882 24.84 -24.64 12.29
N ALA A 883 24.37 -24.82 13.53
CA ALA A 883 24.93 -25.74 14.50
C ALA A 883 24.57 -27.21 14.21
N GLU A 884 23.53 -27.48 13.41
CA GLU A 884 23.17 -28.85 13.01
C GLU A 884 24.21 -29.48 12.08
N PRO A 885 24.57 -30.76 12.28
CA PRO A 885 25.47 -31.49 11.39
C PRO A 885 24.86 -31.64 10.00
N PHE A 886 25.70 -31.57 8.96
CA PHE A 886 25.22 -31.58 7.57
C PHE A 886 24.46 -32.85 7.20
N VAL A 887 23.40 -32.68 6.41
CA VAL A 887 22.79 -33.80 5.68
C VAL A 887 23.80 -34.39 4.69
N GLN A 888 23.76 -35.71 4.48
CA GLN A 888 24.70 -36.43 3.62
C GLN A 888 24.79 -35.79 2.22
N GLY A 889 26.00 -35.34 1.83
CA GLY A 889 26.27 -34.68 0.56
C GLY A 889 25.82 -33.22 0.44
N GLY A 890 25.20 -32.65 1.49
CA GLY A 890 24.81 -31.25 1.56
C GLY A 890 25.81 -30.37 2.32
N ARG A 891 25.43 -29.10 2.56
CA ARG A 891 26.15 -28.08 3.34
C ARG A 891 25.27 -27.31 4.31
N VAL A 892 24.14 -27.90 4.70
CA VAL A 892 23.26 -27.45 5.78
C VAL A 892 22.72 -28.65 6.58
N GLY A 893 22.30 -28.43 7.83
CA GLY A 893 21.59 -29.42 8.63
C GLY A 893 20.17 -29.69 8.17
N GLU A 894 19.49 -30.64 8.81
CA GLU A 894 18.13 -31.08 8.44
C GLU A 894 17.12 -29.93 8.40
N LEU A 895 17.19 -29.02 9.38
CA LEU A 895 16.27 -27.89 9.51
C LEU A 895 16.38 -26.93 8.32
N PHE A 896 17.59 -26.55 7.94
CA PHE A 896 17.83 -25.65 6.82
C PHE A 896 17.65 -26.37 5.48
N ALA A 897 18.00 -27.65 5.36
CA ALA A 897 17.67 -28.46 4.18
C ALA A 897 16.14 -28.53 3.95
N CYS A 898 15.36 -28.64 5.02
CA CYS A 898 13.89 -28.53 4.98
C CYS A 898 13.43 -27.13 4.52
N ILE A 899 13.84 -26.06 5.20
CA ILE A 899 13.35 -24.69 4.91
C ILE A 899 13.75 -24.25 3.48
N ILE A 900 15.01 -24.44 3.10
CA ILE A 900 15.54 -24.09 1.77
C ILE A 900 14.79 -24.88 0.70
N SER A 901 14.66 -26.20 0.84
CA SER A 901 13.98 -27.01 -0.19
C SER A 901 12.48 -26.69 -0.31
N ILE A 902 11.79 -26.28 0.75
CA ILE A 902 10.41 -25.79 0.67
C ILE A 902 10.32 -24.46 -0.07
N GLN A 903 11.27 -23.53 0.14
CA GLN A 903 11.27 -22.26 -0.59
C GLN A 903 11.51 -22.49 -2.08
N PHE A 904 12.56 -23.23 -2.44
CA PHE A 904 12.86 -23.53 -3.84
C PHE A 904 11.75 -24.36 -4.52
N GLN A 905 11.05 -25.24 -3.79
CA GLN A 905 9.86 -25.92 -4.31
C GLN A 905 8.75 -24.92 -4.68
N ARG A 906 8.48 -23.94 -3.80
CA ARG A 906 7.43 -22.92 -4.00
C ARG A 906 7.75 -21.96 -5.13
N ILE A 907 8.97 -21.41 -5.19
CA ILE A 907 9.33 -20.46 -6.27
C ILE A 907 9.28 -21.12 -7.65
N ARG A 908 9.56 -22.42 -7.75
CA ARG A 908 9.43 -23.19 -9.01
C ARG A 908 7.96 -23.49 -9.37
N GLN A 909 7.16 -23.97 -8.41
CA GLN A 909 5.77 -24.37 -8.66
C GLN A 909 4.83 -23.18 -8.89
N GLY A 910 5.09 -22.05 -8.22
CA GLY A 910 4.29 -20.83 -8.35
C GLY A 910 4.76 -19.85 -9.41
N ASP A 911 5.75 -20.22 -10.23
CA ASP A 911 6.25 -19.38 -11.33
C ASP A 911 5.62 -19.81 -12.66
N ARG A 912 4.70 -18.98 -13.17
CA ARG A 912 4.02 -19.21 -14.47
C ARG A 912 5.02 -19.28 -15.63
N LEU A 913 6.14 -18.58 -15.50
CA LEU A 913 7.17 -18.45 -16.54
C LEU A 913 8.43 -19.29 -16.24
N TRP A 914 8.28 -20.34 -15.43
CA TRP A 914 9.32 -21.35 -15.19
C TRP A 914 9.69 -22.08 -16.50
N TRP A 915 10.99 -22.34 -16.74
CA TRP A 915 11.48 -22.81 -18.04
C TRP A 915 10.95 -24.19 -18.48
N GLU A 916 10.58 -25.07 -17.54
CA GLU A 916 9.97 -26.38 -17.84
C GLU A 916 8.48 -26.28 -18.17
N ASN A 917 7.81 -25.15 -17.87
CA ASN A 917 6.37 -25.02 -18.00
C ASN A 917 5.89 -24.98 -19.46
N GLY A 918 4.66 -25.44 -19.68
CA GLY A 918 4.01 -25.43 -20.99
C GLY A 918 3.88 -24.01 -21.56
N GLY A 919 4.15 -23.85 -22.85
CA GLY A 919 4.06 -22.55 -23.55
C GLY A 919 5.20 -21.56 -23.28
N VAL A 920 6.00 -21.72 -22.22
CA VAL A 920 7.11 -20.79 -21.91
C VAL A 920 8.24 -20.89 -22.94
N PHE A 921 8.59 -22.11 -23.34
CA PHE A 921 9.55 -22.42 -24.40
C PHE A 921 9.01 -23.55 -25.30
N THR A 922 9.49 -23.65 -26.54
CA THR A 922 9.19 -24.80 -27.41
C THR A 922 9.88 -26.08 -26.93
N GLY A 923 9.49 -27.25 -27.46
CA GLY A 923 10.15 -28.51 -27.15
C GLY A 923 11.64 -28.53 -27.51
N ALA A 924 11.99 -27.94 -28.65
CA ALA A 924 13.39 -27.80 -29.09
C ALA A 924 14.16 -26.81 -28.21
N GLN A 925 13.58 -25.66 -27.87
CA GLN A 925 14.18 -24.68 -26.96
C GLN A 925 14.44 -25.29 -25.57
N ARG A 926 13.50 -26.06 -25.01
CA ARG A 926 13.72 -26.81 -23.75
C ARG A 926 14.86 -27.83 -23.89
N LYS A 927 14.98 -28.53 -25.03
CA LYS A 927 16.07 -29.48 -25.29
C LYS A 927 17.43 -28.79 -25.21
N SER A 928 17.61 -27.63 -25.87
CA SER A 928 18.82 -26.80 -25.72
C SER A 928 19.01 -26.33 -24.28
N MET A 929 17.93 -25.86 -23.62
CA MET A 929 17.97 -25.36 -22.24
C MET A 929 18.52 -26.40 -21.24
N THR A 930 18.25 -27.70 -21.44
CA THR A 930 18.86 -28.77 -20.61
C THR A 930 20.40 -28.80 -20.63
N LYS A 931 21.02 -28.20 -21.66
CA LYS A 931 22.47 -28.13 -21.89
C LYS A 931 23.11 -26.82 -21.43
N ALA A 932 22.34 -25.86 -20.90
CA ALA A 932 22.88 -24.65 -20.29
C ALA A 932 24.00 -24.99 -19.28
N SER A 933 25.13 -24.31 -19.35
CA SER A 933 26.36 -24.70 -18.63
C SER A 933 27.14 -23.47 -18.16
N LEU A 934 27.40 -23.38 -16.86
CA LEU A 934 28.19 -22.29 -16.29
C LEU A 934 29.66 -22.32 -16.76
N ALA A 935 30.20 -23.51 -17.07
CA ALA A 935 31.53 -23.64 -17.67
C ALA A 935 31.57 -23.02 -19.08
N ARG A 936 30.53 -23.23 -19.89
CA ARG A 936 30.39 -22.63 -21.22
C ARG A 936 30.24 -21.11 -21.15
N ILE A 937 29.41 -20.60 -20.22
CA ILE A 937 29.26 -19.16 -19.96
C ILE A 937 30.58 -18.51 -19.54
N ILE A 938 31.42 -19.18 -18.74
CA ILE A 938 32.78 -18.70 -18.43
C ILE A 938 33.62 -18.63 -19.71
N CYS A 939 33.70 -19.72 -20.48
CA CYS A 939 34.46 -19.79 -21.72
C CYS A 939 34.05 -18.72 -22.76
N ASP A 940 32.74 -18.43 -22.89
CA ASP A 940 32.21 -17.48 -23.87
C ASP A 940 32.46 -16.00 -23.51
N ASN A 941 32.75 -15.69 -22.23
CA ASN A 941 32.74 -14.32 -21.71
C ASN A 941 34.03 -13.91 -20.95
N THR A 942 35.06 -14.76 -20.95
CA THR A 942 36.38 -14.52 -20.34
C THR A 942 37.51 -14.74 -21.37
N GLY A 943 38.77 -14.61 -20.97
CA GLY A 943 39.93 -15.13 -21.69
C GLY A 943 40.41 -16.50 -21.20
N ILE A 944 39.67 -17.14 -20.28
CA ILE A 944 40.05 -18.45 -19.73
C ILE A 944 39.83 -19.53 -20.77
N VAL A 945 40.90 -20.27 -21.12
CA VAL A 945 40.87 -21.34 -22.14
C VAL A 945 40.65 -22.75 -21.59
N GLU A 946 40.71 -22.93 -20.26
CA GLU A 946 40.55 -24.22 -19.57
C GLU A 946 39.76 -24.04 -18.28
N VAL A 947 38.70 -24.81 -18.06
CA VAL A 947 37.81 -24.71 -16.89
C VAL A 947 37.41 -26.10 -16.34
N PRO A 948 37.06 -26.24 -15.05
CA PRO A 948 36.42 -27.45 -14.55
C PRO A 948 35.10 -27.71 -15.27
N GLN A 949 34.87 -28.95 -15.72
CA GLN A 949 33.64 -29.33 -16.43
C GLN A 949 32.37 -29.11 -15.57
N ARG A 950 32.53 -29.16 -14.24
CA ARG A 950 31.51 -28.81 -13.24
C ARG A 950 32.07 -27.74 -12.31
N PRO A 951 31.87 -26.44 -12.57
CA PRO A 951 32.52 -25.34 -11.83
C PRO A 951 32.29 -25.31 -10.31
N PHE A 952 31.31 -26.05 -9.79
CA PHE A 952 31.03 -26.20 -8.35
C PHE A 952 31.77 -27.36 -7.67
N GLU A 953 32.20 -28.39 -8.41
CA GLU A 953 32.93 -29.53 -7.87
C GLU A 953 34.44 -29.25 -7.91
N TYR A 954 35.10 -29.29 -6.75
CA TYR A 954 36.55 -29.13 -6.67
C TYR A 954 37.26 -30.37 -7.23
N ARG A 955 38.21 -30.14 -8.14
CA ARG A 955 39.13 -31.14 -8.67
C ARG A 955 40.54 -30.54 -8.73
N PRO A 956 41.61 -31.30 -8.45
CA PRO A 956 42.96 -30.83 -8.70
C PRO A 956 43.19 -30.71 -10.22
N ARG A 957 43.91 -29.66 -10.65
CA ARG A 957 44.22 -29.41 -12.07
C ARG A 957 44.92 -30.63 -12.69
N GLY A 958 44.60 -30.92 -13.95
CA GLY A 958 44.94 -32.19 -14.60
C GLY A 958 43.90 -33.30 -14.42
N SER A 959 42.88 -33.09 -13.57
CA SER A 959 41.71 -33.97 -13.48
C SER A 959 40.40 -33.17 -13.52
N GLY A 960 39.43 -33.56 -14.34
CA GLY A 960 38.11 -32.93 -14.42
C GLY A 960 38.08 -31.49 -15.00
N TYR A 961 39.21 -30.99 -15.47
CA TYR A 961 39.29 -29.79 -16.32
C TYR A 961 39.03 -30.16 -17.78
N THR A 962 38.59 -29.19 -18.57
CA THR A 962 38.27 -29.34 -19.99
C THR A 962 38.57 -28.03 -20.70
N LYS A 963 39.12 -28.07 -21.92
CA LYS A 963 39.38 -26.86 -22.68
C LYS A 963 38.07 -26.24 -23.16
N CYS A 964 38.06 -24.92 -23.33
CA CYS A 964 36.92 -24.18 -23.84
C CYS A 964 36.58 -24.46 -25.31
N GLU A 965 37.44 -25.13 -26.08
CA GLU A 965 37.11 -25.65 -27.41
C GLU A 965 36.28 -26.96 -27.35
N ASP A 966 36.51 -27.80 -26.34
CA ASP A 966 35.84 -29.09 -26.16
C ASP A 966 34.47 -29.00 -25.45
N ILE A 967 34.10 -27.83 -24.92
CA ILE A 967 32.82 -27.62 -24.20
C ILE A 967 31.76 -27.09 -25.19
N PRO A 968 30.70 -27.87 -25.51
CA PRO A 968 29.72 -27.50 -26.53
C PRO A 968 29.04 -26.14 -26.28
N GLY A 969 28.93 -25.33 -27.34
CA GLY A 969 28.17 -24.07 -27.34
C GLY A 969 26.68 -24.27 -27.03
N PHE A 970 26.03 -23.22 -26.54
CA PHE A 970 24.58 -23.23 -26.38
C PHE A 970 23.88 -23.11 -27.73
N ASP A 971 23.09 -24.13 -28.10
CA ASP A 971 22.37 -24.18 -29.36
C ASP A 971 21.15 -23.23 -29.37
N LEU A 972 21.34 -22.09 -30.03
CA LEU A 972 20.32 -21.07 -30.27
C LEU A 972 19.46 -21.33 -31.51
N SER A 973 19.73 -22.35 -32.33
CA SER A 973 18.94 -22.60 -33.55
C SER A 973 17.42 -22.75 -33.31
N PRO A 974 16.93 -23.27 -32.15
CA PRO A 974 15.50 -23.27 -31.83
C PRO A 974 14.86 -21.91 -31.53
N TRP A 975 15.61 -20.80 -31.62
CA TRP A 975 15.10 -19.43 -31.53
C TRP A 975 14.97 -18.73 -32.90
N LYS A 976 15.30 -19.40 -34.00
CA LYS A 976 15.04 -18.88 -35.35
C LYS A 976 13.53 -18.82 -35.61
N GLU A 977 13.04 -17.70 -36.10
CA GLU A 977 11.68 -17.52 -36.63
C GLU A 977 11.80 -17.27 -38.15
N ASP A 978 11.19 -18.13 -38.97
CA ASP A 978 11.26 -18.06 -40.43
C ASP A 978 10.28 -17.01 -41.01
N VAL A 979 10.74 -16.26 -42.01
CA VAL A 979 10.07 -15.03 -42.50
C VAL A 979 9.23 -15.30 -43.77
N ASP A 980 8.43 -16.37 -43.75
CA ASP A 980 7.47 -16.68 -44.82
C ASP A 980 6.18 -15.86 -44.65
N GLY A 981 6.30 -14.54 -44.84
CA GLY A 981 5.19 -13.59 -44.76
C GLY A 981 5.63 -12.17 -45.09
N VAL A 982 5.22 -11.65 -46.24
CA VAL A 982 5.61 -10.31 -46.73
C VAL A 982 5.04 -9.22 -45.82
N MET A 983 5.91 -8.30 -45.37
CA MET A 983 5.51 -6.97 -44.89
C MET A 983 6.20 -5.88 -45.73
N PRO A 984 5.49 -4.79 -46.08
CA PRO A 984 6.08 -3.63 -46.75
C PRO A 984 6.95 -2.81 -45.78
N PRO A 985 7.84 -1.93 -46.28
CA PRO A 985 8.71 -1.09 -45.45
C PRO A 985 7.91 -0.06 -44.63
N PRO A 986 8.46 0.43 -43.49
CA PRO A 986 7.80 1.45 -42.67
C PRO A 986 7.70 2.80 -43.38
N GLY A 987 6.55 3.47 -43.25
CA GLY A 987 6.41 4.88 -43.57
C GLY A 987 7.02 5.78 -42.49
N GLU A 988 7.45 6.98 -42.89
CA GLU A 988 7.99 8.01 -41.99
C GLU A 988 6.91 8.59 -41.04
N ARG A 989 7.33 9.40 -40.06
CA ARG A 989 6.43 10.00 -39.04
C ARG A 989 6.67 11.50 -38.89
N ASP A 990 5.58 12.26 -38.84
CA ASP A 990 5.57 13.69 -38.56
C ASP A 990 5.85 14.04 -37.08
N PRO A 991 6.34 15.27 -36.78
CA PRO A 991 6.70 15.69 -35.43
C PRO A 991 5.55 16.36 -34.62
N PRO A 992 5.62 16.42 -33.26
CA PRO A 992 4.56 16.96 -32.40
C PRO A 992 4.76 18.44 -31.97
N GLY A 993 3.68 19.12 -31.56
CA GLY A 993 3.66 20.53 -31.11
C GLY A 993 3.71 20.80 -29.58
N PRO A 994 3.78 22.08 -29.13
CA PRO A 994 4.13 22.47 -27.74
C PRO A 994 2.97 22.96 -26.81
N PRO A 995 3.17 23.10 -25.46
CA PRO A 995 2.13 23.42 -24.44
C PRO A 995 2.30 24.76 -23.64
N GLY A 996 1.37 25.11 -22.70
CA GLY A 996 1.26 26.43 -22.00
C GLY A 996 0.99 26.48 -20.44
N PRO A 997 0.75 27.69 -19.82
CA PRO A 997 1.00 28.00 -18.36
C PRO A 997 -0.22 28.25 -17.36
N ARG A 998 0.02 28.68 -16.08
CA ARG A 998 -0.91 28.72 -14.87
C ARG A 998 -0.75 29.90 -13.83
N GLY A 999 -1.59 30.02 -12.74
CA GLY A 999 -1.63 31.10 -11.68
C GLY A 999 -2.21 30.78 -10.22
N PRO A 1000 -2.44 31.77 -9.26
CA PRO A 1000 -2.45 31.60 -7.74
C PRO A 1000 -3.61 32.19 -6.78
N PRO A 1001 -3.63 32.03 -5.38
CA PRO A 1001 -4.78 32.24 -4.37
C PRO A 1001 -4.58 32.96 -2.93
N GLY A 1002 -5.57 33.00 -1.93
CA GLY A 1002 -5.55 33.73 -0.55
C GLY A 1002 -6.57 33.42 0.69
N PRO A 1003 -6.64 34.16 1.89
CA PRO A 1003 -7.10 33.72 3.31
C PRO A 1003 -8.13 34.54 4.31
N PRO A 1004 -8.47 34.16 5.64
CA PRO A 1004 -9.68 34.57 6.54
C PRO A 1004 -9.63 34.89 8.16
N GLY A 1005 -10.76 35.02 8.99
CA GLY A 1005 -10.89 35.35 10.52
C GLY A 1005 -12.26 35.18 11.40
N TYR A 1006 -12.41 35.52 12.76
CA TYR A 1006 -13.43 34.96 13.83
C TYR A 1006 -14.13 35.70 15.12
N THR A 1007 -14.97 35.03 16.03
CA THR A 1007 -15.55 35.41 17.45
C THR A 1007 -16.34 34.32 18.37
N PRO A 1008 -16.77 34.48 19.70
CA PRO A 1008 -17.25 33.40 20.73
C PRO A 1008 -18.70 33.37 21.45
N SER A 1009 -19.04 32.50 22.49
CA SER A 1009 -20.44 32.11 23.06
C SER A 1009 -20.70 31.65 24.59
N VAL A 1010 -21.86 31.01 24.99
CA VAL A 1010 -22.34 30.55 26.38
C VAL A 1010 -23.08 29.15 26.40
N ALA A 1011 -23.03 28.29 27.47
CA ALA A 1011 -23.63 26.90 27.47
C ALA A 1011 -23.96 26.17 28.82
N PHE A 1012 -24.79 25.09 28.80
CA PHE A 1012 -24.94 24.03 29.84
C PHE A 1012 -25.10 22.59 29.27
N SER A 1013 -24.83 21.56 30.09
CA SER A 1013 -24.96 20.13 29.78
C SER A 1013 -25.08 19.27 31.06
N VAL A 1014 -26.11 18.43 31.16
CA VAL A 1014 -26.48 17.67 32.38
C VAL A 1014 -26.95 16.24 32.08
N ARG A 1015 -26.81 15.34 33.05
CA ARG A 1015 -27.20 13.92 33.03
C ARG A 1015 -28.21 13.56 34.12
N LEU A 1016 -28.98 12.51 33.88
CA LEU A 1016 -30.14 12.17 34.69
C LEU A 1016 -29.78 11.81 36.14
N GLY A 1017 -28.77 10.95 36.33
CA GLY A 1017 -28.23 10.57 37.64
C GLY A 1017 -29.09 9.60 38.47
N GLU A 1018 -30.42 9.70 38.45
CA GLU A 1018 -31.35 8.79 39.15
C GLU A 1018 -32.05 7.79 38.23
N LYS A 1019 -32.40 6.60 38.75
CA LYS A 1019 -32.93 5.47 37.97
C LYS A 1019 -34.45 5.48 37.71
N TYR A 1020 -35.24 6.24 38.48
CA TYR A 1020 -36.71 6.12 38.48
C TYR A 1020 -37.43 7.49 38.60
N PRO A 1021 -37.40 8.33 37.55
CA PRO A 1021 -38.14 9.60 37.55
C PRO A 1021 -39.65 9.37 37.48
N LYS A 1022 -40.41 10.20 38.21
CA LYS A 1022 -41.88 10.26 38.11
C LYS A 1022 -42.30 10.72 36.71
N SER A 1023 -43.46 10.27 36.26
CA SER A 1023 -43.95 10.46 34.88
C SER A 1023 -44.90 11.66 34.77
N ASN A 1024 -44.99 12.28 33.59
CA ASN A 1024 -45.75 13.52 33.36
C ASN A 1024 -45.36 14.70 34.28
N VAL A 1025 -44.14 14.67 34.83
CA VAL A 1025 -43.49 15.79 35.53
C VAL A 1025 -42.11 16.06 34.91
N PRO A 1026 -41.50 17.24 35.12
CA PRO A 1026 -40.18 17.56 34.59
C PRO A 1026 -39.12 16.53 35.02
N LEU A 1027 -38.36 16.04 34.04
CA LEU A 1027 -37.21 15.17 34.27
C LEU A 1027 -36.08 15.99 34.90
N VAL A 1028 -35.66 15.63 36.12
CA VAL A 1028 -34.65 16.37 36.88
C VAL A 1028 -33.28 15.75 36.65
N PHE A 1029 -32.48 16.36 35.77
CA PHE A 1029 -31.11 15.94 35.48
C PHE A 1029 -30.18 16.48 36.57
N ARG A 1030 -29.71 15.61 37.48
CA ARG A 1030 -28.96 16.03 38.69
C ARG A 1030 -27.46 16.09 38.51
N GLU A 1031 -26.90 15.33 37.57
CA GLU A 1031 -25.45 15.21 37.36
C GLU A 1031 -24.99 16.30 36.38
N VAL A 1032 -24.27 17.32 36.86
CA VAL A 1032 -23.76 18.40 36.01
C VAL A 1032 -22.48 17.95 35.30
N ILE A 1033 -22.50 17.98 33.96
CA ILE A 1033 -21.27 17.92 33.16
C ILE A 1033 -20.69 19.33 33.01
N TYR A 1034 -21.55 20.30 32.68
CA TYR A 1034 -21.20 21.71 32.54
C TYR A 1034 -22.44 22.58 32.82
N ASN A 1035 -22.29 23.74 33.46
CA ASN A 1035 -23.41 24.66 33.69
C ASN A 1035 -22.89 26.10 33.74
N GLY A 1036 -22.50 26.61 32.57
CA GLY A 1036 -22.02 27.99 32.40
C GLY A 1036 -23.05 28.98 32.95
N GLN A 1037 -22.56 29.95 33.73
CA GLN A 1037 -23.37 30.95 34.43
C GLN A 1037 -24.49 30.37 35.35
N GLY A 1038 -24.49 29.06 35.64
CA GLY A 1038 -25.48 28.40 36.50
C GLY A 1038 -26.90 28.32 35.92
N ALA A 1039 -27.06 28.42 34.60
CA ALA A 1039 -28.35 28.63 33.95
C ALA A 1039 -29.33 27.43 34.00
N TYR A 1040 -28.90 26.23 34.42
CA TYR A 1040 -29.77 25.07 34.65
C TYR A 1040 -29.95 24.74 36.15
N ASP A 1041 -31.20 24.67 36.61
CA ASP A 1041 -31.61 24.32 37.97
C ASP A 1041 -31.74 22.79 38.13
N VAL A 1042 -30.70 22.17 38.68
CA VAL A 1042 -30.61 20.72 38.98
C VAL A 1042 -31.52 20.22 40.11
N LYS A 1043 -32.22 21.11 40.82
CA LYS A 1043 -33.24 20.73 41.82
C LYS A 1043 -34.63 20.66 41.18
N LYS A 1044 -34.92 21.50 40.19
CA LYS A 1044 -36.23 21.57 39.49
C LYS A 1044 -36.25 20.90 38.11
N GLY A 1045 -35.09 20.66 37.50
CA GLY A 1045 -34.96 20.04 36.18
C GLY A 1045 -35.09 21.03 35.01
N TRP A 1046 -34.90 22.33 35.25
CA TRP A 1046 -35.24 23.39 34.29
C TRP A 1046 -34.02 24.23 33.91
N PHE A 1047 -33.82 24.47 32.62
CA PHE A 1047 -33.06 25.63 32.17
C PHE A 1047 -33.87 26.89 32.45
N ILE A 1048 -33.22 27.98 32.88
CA ILE A 1048 -33.82 29.31 33.05
C ILE A 1048 -32.94 30.32 32.31
N CYS A 1049 -33.50 30.96 31.29
CA CYS A 1049 -32.77 31.89 30.42
C CYS A 1049 -32.29 33.14 31.19
N ALA A 1050 -30.98 33.27 31.41
CA ALA A 1050 -30.38 34.43 32.08
C ALA A 1050 -30.06 35.59 31.11
N ILE A 1051 -29.67 35.25 29.87
CA ILE A 1051 -29.26 36.18 28.80
C ILE A 1051 -30.17 35.93 27.59
N PRO A 1052 -30.97 36.89 27.11
CA PRO A 1052 -31.82 36.72 25.93
C PRO A 1052 -31.03 36.30 24.68
N GLY A 1053 -31.61 35.43 23.85
CA GLY A 1053 -30.95 34.96 22.63
C GLY A 1053 -31.53 33.68 22.06
N VAL A 1054 -30.91 33.19 20.99
CA VAL A 1054 -31.23 31.89 20.39
C VAL A 1054 -30.36 30.82 21.05
N TYR A 1055 -31.02 29.84 21.69
CA TYR A 1055 -30.40 28.70 22.31
C TYR A 1055 -30.71 27.43 21.52
N GLU A 1056 -29.69 26.64 21.20
CA GLU A 1056 -29.90 25.23 20.82
C GLU A 1056 -30.14 24.40 22.09
N PHE A 1057 -31.05 23.43 22.01
CA PHE A 1057 -31.30 22.43 23.05
C PHE A 1057 -31.28 21.02 22.45
N GLU A 1058 -30.32 20.19 22.85
CA GLU A 1058 -30.23 18.78 22.46
C GLU A 1058 -30.54 17.87 23.65
N PHE A 1059 -31.26 16.77 23.42
CA PHE A 1059 -31.43 15.72 24.42
C PHE A 1059 -31.36 14.33 23.82
N ARG A 1060 -30.88 13.39 24.64
CA ARG A 1060 -30.91 11.95 24.33
C ARG A 1060 -31.28 11.15 25.57
N CYS A 1061 -32.43 10.50 25.51
CA CYS A 1061 -33.04 9.71 26.56
C CYS A 1061 -33.18 8.26 26.11
N THR A 1062 -32.60 7.31 26.83
CA THR A 1062 -32.57 5.89 26.41
C THR A 1062 -33.36 5.02 27.37
N PHE A 1063 -34.36 4.31 26.84
CA PHE A 1063 -35.26 3.45 27.60
C PHE A 1063 -34.95 1.97 27.39
N HIS A 1064 -35.03 1.17 28.45
CA HIS A 1064 -34.86 -0.28 28.43
C HIS A 1064 -36.22 -0.99 28.40
N ARG A 1065 -36.50 -1.74 27.32
CA ARG A 1065 -37.66 -2.64 27.10
C ARG A 1065 -39.08 -2.05 27.11
N ILE A 1066 -39.27 -0.73 27.20
CA ILE A 1066 -40.59 -0.08 27.03
C ILE A 1066 -40.48 1.07 26.02
N SER A 1067 -41.55 1.33 25.25
CA SER A 1067 -41.68 2.47 24.35
C SER A 1067 -41.71 3.79 25.14
N GLY A 1068 -40.59 4.50 25.16
CA GLY A 1068 -40.47 5.82 25.80
C GLY A 1068 -40.37 6.95 24.78
N ASN A 1069 -41.26 7.94 24.90
CA ASN A 1069 -41.19 9.22 24.21
C ASN A 1069 -40.87 10.33 25.22
N VAL A 1070 -40.04 11.29 24.82
CA VAL A 1070 -39.70 12.47 25.62
C VAL A 1070 -40.03 13.74 24.85
N ASP A 1071 -40.71 14.64 25.54
CA ASP A 1071 -41.15 15.93 25.05
C ASP A 1071 -40.24 17.04 25.61
N LEU A 1072 -39.81 17.97 24.76
CA LEU A 1072 -39.15 19.23 25.17
C LEU A 1072 -40.19 20.34 25.24
N LEU A 1073 -40.30 20.99 26.39
CA LEU A 1073 -41.28 22.05 26.66
C LEU A 1073 -40.58 23.39 26.92
N HIS A 1074 -41.11 24.46 26.33
CA HIS A 1074 -40.76 25.87 26.61
C HIS A 1074 -41.96 26.53 27.29
N ASN A 1075 -41.77 27.03 28.51
CA ASN A 1075 -42.82 27.64 29.34
C ASN A 1075 -44.12 26.78 29.46
N GLY A 1076 -43.99 25.44 29.38
CA GLY A 1076 -45.12 24.50 29.44
C GLY A 1076 -45.80 24.18 28.09
N LYS A 1077 -45.36 24.78 26.97
CA LYS A 1077 -45.80 24.39 25.62
C LYS A 1077 -44.81 23.41 24.99
N LEU A 1078 -45.32 22.40 24.29
CA LEU A 1078 -44.51 21.43 23.55
C LEU A 1078 -43.80 22.12 22.37
N VAL A 1079 -42.47 21.99 22.31
CA VAL A 1079 -41.62 22.47 21.21
C VAL A 1079 -41.19 21.32 20.32
N LEU A 1080 -40.62 20.26 20.90
CA LEU A 1080 -40.12 19.11 20.16
C LEU A 1080 -40.61 17.80 20.78
N HIS A 1081 -41.14 16.93 19.94
CA HIS A 1081 -41.43 15.53 20.28
C HIS A 1081 -40.25 14.67 19.82
N SER A 1082 -39.67 13.87 20.70
CA SER A 1082 -38.48 13.06 20.38
C SER A 1082 -38.66 12.19 19.13
N TYR A 1083 -37.69 12.21 18.23
CA TYR A 1083 -37.53 11.13 17.26
C TYR A 1083 -37.06 9.87 18.01
N THR A 1084 -37.72 8.74 17.76
CA THR A 1084 -37.44 7.47 18.45
C THR A 1084 -36.89 6.43 17.50
N THR A 1085 -35.71 5.90 17.82
CA THR A 1085 -35.12 4.73 17.16
C THR A 1085 -35.17 3.52 18.09
N LYS A 1086 -35.54 2.36 17.55
CA LYS A 1086 -35.51 1.09 18.26
C LYS A 1086 -34.42 0.21 17.68
N GLN A 1087 -33.48 -0.22 18.53
CA GLN A 1087 -32.52 -1.27 18.22
C GLN A 1087 -32.56 -2.30 19.35
N ASN A 1088 -32.90 -3.54 18.98
CA ASN A 1088 -33.11 -4.64 19.92
C ASN A 1088 -34.10 -4.25 21.04
N ASP A 1089 -33.70 -4.44 22.29
CA ASP A 1089 -34.49 -4.16 23.49
C ASP A 1089 -34.51 -2.68 23.92
N TYR A 1090 -33.78 -1.79 23.23
CA TYR A 1090 -33.63 -0.39 23.64
C TYR A 1090 -34.37 0.56 22.68
N VAL A 1091 -34.98 1.59 23.26
CA VAL A 1091 -35.57 2.72 22.54
C VAL A 1091 -34.80 3.98 22.89
N THR A 1092 -34.17 4.61 21.91
CA THR A 1092 -33.52 5.92 22.06
C THR A 1092 -34.48 7.00 21.59
N ALA A 1093 -34.91 7.87 22.51
CA ALA A 1093 -35.64 9.10 22.24
C ALA A 1093 -34.65 10.27 22.19
N SER A 1094 -34.55 10.96 21.06
CA SER A 1094 -33.62 12.08 20.89
C SER A 1094 -34.20 13.23 20.08
N GLY A 1095 -33.66 14.42 20.27
CA GLY A 1095 -33.97 15.58 19.43
C GLY A 1095 -33.05 16.77 19.74
N SER A 1096 -32.81 17.60 18.72
CA SER A 1096 -32.29 18.96 18.89
C SER A 1096 -33.28 19.96 18.29
N THR A 1097 -33.34 21.17 18.85
CA THR A 1097 -34.08 22.30 18.28
C THR A 1097 -33.49 23.63 18.75
N LEU A 1098 -33.69 24.69 17.95
CA LEU A 1098 -33.36 26.05 18.32
C LEU A 1098 -34.59 26.74 18.94
N ILE A 1099 -34.42 27.41 20.07
CA ILE A 1099 -35.47 28.18 20.73
C ILE A 1099 -34.94 29.59 21.01
N GLN A 1100 -35.65 30.62 20.53
CA GLN A 1100 -35.38 32.00 20.91
C GLN A 1100 -36.02 32.26 22.29
N LEU A 1101 -35.19 32.55 23.29
CA LEU A 1101 -35.60 32.70 24.68
C LEU A 1101 -35.45 34.14 25.17
N LYS A 1102 -36.44 34.59 25.93
CA LYS A 1102 -36.41 35.85 26.70
C LYS A 1102 -35.93 35.56 28.13
N LYS A 1103 -35.37 36.59 28.79
CA LYS A 1103 -34.88 36.46 30.17
C LYS A 1103 -36.00 36.00 31.11
N GLY A 1104 -35.78 34.89 31.82
CA GLY A 1104 -36.75 34.23 32.69
C GLY A 1104 -37.50 33.04 32.07
N ASP A 1105 -37.40 32.83 30.75
CA ASP A 1105 -38.01 31.67 30.09
C ASP A 1105 -37.44 30.34 30.58
N LYS A 1106 -38.30 29.32 30.65
CA LYS A 1106 -37.99 27.98 31.16
C LYS A 1106 -38.04 26.94 30.06
N VAL A 1107 -37.03 26.07 29.99
CA VAL A 1107 -36.99 24.93 29.06
C VAL A 1107 -36.65 23.64 29.83
N TYR A 1108 -37.42 22.58 29.60
CA TYR A 1108 -37.26 21.30 30.30
C TYR A 1108 -37.87 20.12 29.53
N LEU A 1109 -37.54 18.90 29.97
CA LEU A 1109 -38.01 17.64 29.36
C LEU A 1109 -39.07 16.96 30.22
N VAL A 1110 -40.02 16.25 29.60
CA VAL A 1110 -41.03 15.41 30.27
C VAL A 1110 -41.15 14.06 29.57
N ALA A 1111 -41.20 12.96 30.34
CA ALA A 1111 -41.53 11.63 29.83
C ALA A 1111 -43.04 11.36 29.98
N LYS A 1112 -43.70 10.99 28.87
CA LYS A 1112 -45.18 10.83 28.78
C LYS A 1112 -45.74 9.52 29.34
N PHE A 1113 -44.92 8.47 29.35
CA PHE A 1113 -45.27 7.15 29.87
C PHE A 1113 -44.23 6.72 30.91
N SER A 1114 -44.53 5.67 31.68
CA SER A 1114 -43.83 5.31 32.93
C SER A 1114 -42.30 5.40 32.81
N GLY A 1115 -41.69 6.34 33.54
CA GLY A 1115 -40.24 6.63 33.51
C GLY A 1115 -39.33 5.49 34.00
N ASN A 1116 -39.92 4.38 34.44
CA ASN A 1116 -39.21 3.14 34.76
C ASN A 1116 -38.45 2.63 33.53
N GLY A 1117 -37.12 2.48 33.67
CA GLY A 1117 -36.25 2.00 32.60
C GLY A 1117 -35.55 3.11 31.81
N LEU A 1118 -35.73 4.39 32.15
CA LEU A 1118 -34.91 5.47 31.60
C LEU A 1118 -33.47 5.40 32.17
N SER A 1119 -32.49 5.36 31.29
CA SER A 1119 -31.07 5.23 31.63
C SER A 1119 -30.52 6.46 32.35
N THR A 1120 -29.72 6.26 33.39
CA THR A 1120 -29.02 7.33 34.14
C THR A 1120 -28.05 8.14 33.27
N TYR A 1121 -27.56 7.54 32.18
CA TYR A 1121 -26.68 8.20 31.19
C TYR A 1121 -27.44 9.09 30.19
N SER A 1122 -28.77 9.17 30.27
CA SER A 1122 -29.57 10.10 29.48
C SER A 1122 -29.15 11.54 29.80
N TYR A 1123 -29.04 12.38 28.77
CA TYR A 1123 -28.54 13.75 28.90
C TYR A 1123 -29.45 14.79 28.26
N PHE A 1124 -29.31 16.02 28.73
CA PHE A 1124 -29.94 17.24 28.23
C PHE A 1124 -28.89 18.36 28.20
N THR A 1125 -28.79 19.07 27.09
CA THR A 1125 -27.88 20.20 26.91
C THR A 1125 -28.66 21.41 26.42
N GLY A 1126 -28.06 22.60 26.58
CA GLY A 1126 -28.51 23.76 25.84
C GLY A 1126 -27.50 24.88 25.86
N HIS A 1127 -27.36 25.59 24.74
CA HIS A 1127 -26.31 26.60 24.60
C HIS A 1127 -26.71 27.76 23.71
N LEU A 1128 -26.26 28.96 24.10
CA LEU A 1128 -26.52 30.22 23.43
C LEU A 1128 -25.67 30.27 22.15
N LEU A 1129 -26.33 30.22 21.00
CA LEU A 1129 -25.69 30.45 19.70
C LEU A 1129 -25.47 31.95 19.49
N PHE A 1130 -26.50 32.76 19.77
CA PHE A 1130 -26.50 34.20 19.52
C PHE A 1130 -27.26 34.94 20.62
N THR A 1131 -26.63 35.93 21.26
CA THR A 1131 -27.34 36.94 22.08
C THR A 1131 -28.35 37.68 21.21
N ALA A 1132 -29.54 37.94 21.75
CA ALA A 1132 -30.53 38.83 21.12
C ALA A 1132 -30.10 40.30 21.22
#